data_AF-A0A9P1GGT7-F1
#
_entry.id   AF-A0A9P1GGT7-F1
#
_cell.length_a   1.000
_cell.length_b   1.000
_cell.length_c   1.000
_cell.angle_alpha   90.00
_cell.angle_beta   90.00
_cell.angle_gamma   90.00
#
_symmetry.space_group_name_H-M   'P 1'
#
loop_
_entity.id
_entity.type
_entity.pdbx_description
1 polymer ?
#
loop_
_entity_poly.entity_id
_entity_poly.type
_entity_poly.pdbx_seq_one_letter_code
_entity_poly.pdbx_strand_id
1 'polypeptide(L)'
;MKGHEDLVRAVESDEFSILPKKPKKVMAIGDVPLPPGRPSRKGFSKRRLRVEKEKYHSGSSQSTSVGDESGTSGTSVSDLDEKVDALTTDEVLEAADAHGTADAPSPEVREATEGSGASELRLRSSGAGSVSRQTSRRSRGSQSVNAAEQMGRRRGRHRTWKLDTWHSEAETRAQAPVSSRKFSFTDLSLIEVWNTIREETSMDWMHEFWEVVLTSPYPAACKTLAMRSLGNWVSIYNNWQALGKWRPGHAPQFFNAYDTQQIFELPWTRVMELVELFDKAHAGDPEDNVAARLPVDALLSACVLLSKVISKKQKIRFLLGIFDGNDQRLFDKGKLMRMMKAVYHGIAAMFGIQDTNVERIETFACHLFQRILHVYEDQKGEVLGDATSLPSSLIEEWLLGHSDDPLNLPFVLFIERFSVPGQEDDPELFEEEARKFRLSHRSPVALPLETALSLDSRGFLRRHEVIAIDRIFSYCISIGSFDISRADAEKALNGIQMDLVDLWMERLCPALDLVEESRTKISLSGFLKQLCPKATGRHLRMFHSWIKEYEQLESLKLEVQATHEVLRRFGRPASFSQSQDVKDIILEVLERHLLQQEEKIQHMERLFSPRLLGATVPSERLLKCHVSKQQWQTWNRTLDLLEVEDQEKFQTSGLLPLEVHELLLRAVVKDSYSLNRARFLKFFCEVFNVRPLK
;
A
#
# COMPACT_ATOMS: atom_id res chain seq x y z
N MET A 1 -11.60 -41.24 -15.14
CA MET A 1 -12.52 -40.12 -15.45
C MET A 1 -13.99 -40.53 -15.48
N LYS A 2 -14.39 -41.67 -16.06
CA LYS A 2 -15.80 -42.14 -16.06
C LYS A 2 -16.43 -42.31 -14.67
N GLY A 3 -15.68 -42.81 -13.68
CA GLY A 3 -16.19 -42.99 -12.31
C GLY A 3 -16.48 -41.70 -11.53
N HIS A 4 -15.97 -40.53 -11.97
CA HIS A 4 -16.27 -39.24 -11.33
C HIS A 4 -17.61 -38.66 -11.85
N GLU A 5 -17.97 -38.93 -13.11
CA GLU A 5 -19.25 -38.51 -13.67
C GLU A 5 -20.42 -39.36 -13.17
N ASP A 6 -20.19 -40.66 -12.95
CA ASP A 6 -21.20 -41.58 -12.42
C ASP A 6 -21.51 -41.31 -10.93
N LEU A 7 -20.52 -40.85 -10.16
CA LEU A 7 -20.72 -40.43 -8.76
C LEU A 7 -21.50 -39.11 -8.66
N VAL A 8 -21.27 -38.16 -9.57
CA VAL A 8 -22.01 -36.90 -9.63
C VAL A 8 -23.47 -37.13 -10.05
N ARG A 9 -23.73 -38.04 -11.00
CA ARG A 9 -25.11 -38.41 -11.38
C ARG A 9 -25.87 -39.16 -10.29
N ALA A 10 -25.20 -40.02 -9.53
CA ALA A 10 -25.85 -40.77 -8.43
C ALA A 10 -26.30 -39.85 -7.28
N VAL A 11 -25.61 -38.73 -7.06
CA VAL A 11 -25.99 -37.71 -6.07
C VAL A 11 -27.15 -36.83 -6.55
N GLU A 12 -27.35 -36.71 -7.87
CA GLU A 12 -28.46 -35.96 -8.45
C GLU A 12 -29.76 -36.78 -8.60
N SER A 13 -29.69 -38.12 -8.55
CA SER A 13 -30.82 -39.01 -8.83
C SER A 13 -31.66 -39.46 -7.62
N ASP A 14 -31.20 -39.22 -6.38
CA ASP A 14 -31.98 -39.52 -5.18
C ASP A 14 -32.73 -38.28 -4.68
N GLU A 15 -34.04 -38.45 -4.44
CA GLU A 15 -35.03 -37.43 -4.07
C GLU A 15 -34.69 -36.65 -2.77
N PHE A 16 -33.75 -35.70 -2.81
CA PHE A 16 -33.61 -34.66 -1.78
C PHE A 16 -33.23 -33.31 -2.39
N SER A 17 -34.19 -32.69 -3.09
CA SER A 17 -34.08 -31.29 -3.49
C SER A 17 -34.24 -30.37 -2.28
N ILE A 18 -33.13 -30.02 -1.62
CA ILE A 18 -33.03 -28.92 -0.66
C ILE A 18 -32.14 -27.84 -1.28
N LEU A 19 -32.59 -27.25 -2.38
CA LEU A 19 -32.09 -25.95 -2.84
C LEU A 19 -33.12 -24.87 -2.46
N PRO A 20 -32.70 -23.70 -1.96
CA PRO A 20 -33.63 -22.60 -1.72
C PRO A 20 -34.27 -22.17 -3.04
N LYS A 21 -35.60 -22.29 -3.11
CA LYS A 21 -36.40 -21.82 -4.25
C LYS A 21 -36.09 -20.33 -4.47
N LYS A 22 -35.70 -19.98 -5.70
CA LYS A 22 -35.61 -18.58 -6.16
C LYS A 22 -36.86 -17.80 -5.73
N PRO A 23 -36.74 -16.53 -5.32
CA PRO A 23 -37.90 -15.74 -4.89
C PRO A 23 -38.91 -15.68 -6.03
N LYS A 24 -40.13 -16.13 -5.73
CA LYS A 24 -41.29 -16.01 -6.62
C LYS A 24 -41.50 -14.53 -6.95
N LYS A 25 -41.50 -14.23 -8.25
CA LYS A 25 -41.98 -12.99 -8.84
C LYS A 25 -43.43 -12.79 -8.35
N VAL A 26 -43.64 -11.80 -7.48
CA VAL A 26 -44.97 -11.46 -6.97
C VAL A 26 -45.82 -11.00 -8.15
N MET A 27 -46.98 -11.65 -8.28
CA MET A 27 -47.99 -11.36 -9.28
C MET A 27 -48.62 -9.98 -9.04
N ALA A 28 -48.95 -9.34 -10.15
CA ALA A 28 -49.77 -8.16 -10.24
C ALA A 28 -51.17 -8.39 -9.64
N ILE A 29 -51.58 -7.47 -8.76
CA ILE A 29 -52.95 -7.12 -8.37
C ILE A 29 -52.83 -5.64 -7.98
N GLY A 30 -53.64 -4.67 -8.41
CA GLY A 30 -54.83 -4.65 -9.23
C GLY A 30 -55.24 -3.17 -9.37
N ASP A 31 -56.08 -2.90 -10.35
CA ASP A 31 -56.61 -1.59 -10.71
C ASP A 31 -57.28 -0.85 -9.54
N VAL A 32 -56.94 0.43 -9.35
CA VAL A 32 -57.68 1.38 -8.51
C VAL A 32 -57.68 2.76 -9.22
N PRO A 33 -58.80 3.50 -9.21
CA PRO A 33 -59.17 4.40 -10.30
C PRO A 33 -58.59 5.83 -10.19
N LEU A 34 -58.45 6.46 -11.35
CA LEU A 34 -58.09 7.87 -11.53
C LEU A 34 -59.13 8.82 -10.89
N PRO A 35 -58.72 9.86 -10.14
CA PRO A 35 -59.58 11.00 -9.83
C PRO A 35 -59.47 12.10 -10.91
N PRO A 36 -60.49 12.97 -10.99
CA PRO A 36 -60.78 13.81 -12.15
C PRO A 36 -59.88 15.05 -12.23
N GLY A 37 -59.74 15.57 -13.44
CA GLY A 37 -58.79 16.62 -13.76
C GLY A 37 -59.17 18.07 -13.40
N ARG A 38 -58.27 18.94 -13.89
CA ARG A 38 -58.26 20.41 -14.04
C ARG A 38 -57.71 21.23 -12.86
N PRO A 39 -57.22 22.48 -13.08
CA PRO A 39 -57.06 23.20 -14.34
C PRO A 39 -55.62 23.72 -14.63
N SER A 40 -55.42 24.00 -15.91
CA SER A 40 -54.37 24.85 -16.48
C SER A 40 -54.29 26.21 -15.78
N ARG A 41 -53.08 26.65 -15.40
CA ARG A 41 -52.77 28.06 -15.19
C ARG A 41 -51.42 28.44 -15.80
N LYS A 42 -51.52 29.51 -16.59
CA LYS A 42 -50.49 30.19 -17.37
C LYS A 42 -49.38 30.79 -16.49
N GLY A 43 -48.17 30.73 -17.05
CA GLY A 43 -47.22 31.86 -17.12
C GLY A 43 -46.44 32.21 -15.86
N PHE A 44 -45.10 32.19 -15.97
CA PHE A 44 -44.31 33.43 -15.91
C PHE A 44 -42.92 33.18 -16.53
N SER A 45 -42.42 34.25 -17.11
CA SER A 45 -41.30 34.34 -18.04
C SER A 45 -40.00 34.76 -17.34
N LYS A 46 -38.89 34.71 -18.08
CA LYS A 46 -37.52 35.25 -17.82
C LYS A 46 -36.63 34.33 -16.96
N ARG A 47 -35.34 34.12 -17.27
CA ARG A 47 -34.35 34.88 -18.06
C ARG A 47 -33.24 33.89 -18.45
N ARG A 48 -32.91 33.79 -19.74
CA ARG A 48 -31.73 33.06 -20.24
C ARG A 48 -30.69 34.12 -20.64
N LEU A 49 -29.61 34.21 -19.87
CA LEU A 49 -28.45 35.04 -20.22
C LEU A 49 -27.74 34.38 -21.40
N ARG A 50 -27.70 35.10 -22.52
CA ARG A 50 -26.96 34.79 -23.73
C ARG A 50 -25.70 35.65 -23.68
N VAL A 51 -24.54 35.04 -23.52
CA VAL A 51 -23.24 35.72 -23.61
C VAL A 51 -22.91 35.85 -25.09
N GLU A 52 -22.64 37.09 -25.50
CA GLU A 52 -22.33 37.51 -26.86
C GLU A 52 -20.95 37.03 -27.30
N LYS A 53 -20.86 36.61 -28.57
CA LYS A 53 -19.63 36.40 -29.31
C LYS A 53 -19.26 37.73 -29.98
N GLU A 54 -18.17 38.36 -29.54
CA GLU A 54 -17.56 39.46 -30.28
C GLU A 54 -16.78 38.93 -31.49
N LYS A 55 -17.18 39.39 -32.67
CA LYS A 55 -16.45 39.31 -33.93
C LYS A 55 -15.56 40.54 -34.04
N TYR A 56 -14.25 40.38 -34.07
CA TYR A 56 -13.35 41.44 -34.55
C TYR A 56 -13.32 41.45 -36.07
N HIS A 57 -13.58 42.63 -36.62
CA HIS A 57 -13.49 42.96 -38.04
C HIS A 57 -12.04 43.18 -38.46
N SER A 58 -11.75 42.65 -39.65
CA SER A 58 -10.60 42.94 -40.50
C SER A 58 -10.53 44.42 -40.90
N GLY A 59 -9.37 45.04 -40.69
CA GLY A 59 -9.01 46.34 -41.25
C GLY A 59 -7.82 46.20 -42.21
N SER A 60 -8.07 46.55 -43.46
CA SER A 60 -7.15 46.64 -44.60
C SER A 60 -6.41 47.99 -44.61
N SER A 61 -5.13 47.99 -44.98
CA SER A 61 -4.37 49.06 -45.70
C SER A 61 -3.01 48.43 -46.10
N GLN A 62 -2.72 48.16 -47.39
CA GLN A 62 -2.04 49.06 -48.36
C GLN A 62 -0.84 49.80 -47.75
N SER A 63 0.36 49.92 -48.30
CA SER A 63 1.05 49.63 -49.59
C SER A 63 2.51 50.10 -49.33
N THR A 64 3.60 49.50 -49.85
CA THR A 64 4.33 49.86 -51.10
C THR A 64 5.65 49.05 -51.12
N SER A 65 5.92 48.23 -52.14
CA SER A 65 6.95 48.42 -53.22
C SER A 65 8.40 48.51 -52.71
N VAL A 66 9.43 47.81 -53.17
CA VAL A 66 10.02 47.48 -54.50
C VAL A 66 11.14 46.44 -54.18
N GLY A 67 11.64 45.51 -54.98
CA GLY A 67 11.57 45.11 -56.39
C GLY A 67 12.29 43.75 -56.50
N ASP A 68 11.89 42.91 -57.46
CA ASP A 68 12.72 42.47 -58.60
C ASP A 68 13.79 41.41 -58.20
N GLU A 69 13.96 40.27 -58.86
CA GLU A 69 13.79 39.98 -60.28
C GLU A 69 13.90 38.46 -60.53
N SER A 70 13.21 37.99 -61.59
CA SER A 70 13.56 36.84 -62.45
C SER A 70 13.52 35.41 -61.86
N GLY A 71 12.93 34.41 -62.50
CA GLY A 71 12.27 34.34 -63.81
C GLY A 71 11.98 32.88 -64.17
N THR A 72 10.93 32.68 -64.98
CA THR A 72 10.73 31.63 -66.03
C THR A 72 10.82 30.16 -65.61
N SER A 73 9.93 29.23 -65.93
CA SER A 73 8.96 28.98 -67.02
C SER A 73 8.37 27.58 -66.71
N GLY A 74 7.14 27.14 -66.99
CA GLY A 74 6.11 27.59 -67.90
C GLY A 74 5.81 26.54 -68.99
N THR A 75 5.11 25.43 -68.66
CA THR A 75 4.35 24.49 -69.55
C THR A 75 3.67 23.43 -68.65
N SER A 76 2.35 23.32 -68.44
CA SER A 76 1.19 23.00 -69.32
C SER A 76 1.38 21.63 -70.05
N VAL A 77 0.47 20.65 -70.13
CA VAL A 77 -1.01 20.50 -70.09
C VAL A 77 -1.36 19.01 -69.79
N SER A 78 -2.62 18.74 -69.40
CA SER A 78 -3.47 17.54 -69.62
C SER A 78 -3.36 16.28 -68.73
N ASP A 79 -4.42 16.09 -67.93
CA ASP A 79 -5.43 15.00 -67.96
C ASP A 79 -5.01 13.54 -68.17
N LEU A 80 -5.40 12.67 -67.23
CA LEU A 80 -6.26 11.48 -67.45
C LEU A 80 -6.46 10.66 -66.14
N ASP A 81 -7.71 10.64 -65.69
CA ASP A 81 -8.55 9.46 -65.38
C ASP A 81 -8.07 8.25 -64.54
N GLU A 82 -8.78 8.08 -63.41
CA GLU A 82 -9.69 6.95 -63.08
C GLU A 82 -9.17 5.64 -62.40
N LYS A 83 -10.02 5.16 -61.45
CA LYS A 83 -10.19 3.83 -60.80
C LYS A 83 -9.41 3.56 -59.49
N VAL A 84 -9.98 3.33 -58.28
CA VAL A 84 -11.19 2.58 -57.78
C VAL A 84 -11.10 1.09 -58.18
N ASP A 85 -10.73 0.14 -57.32
CA ASP A 85 -11.43 -0.51 -56.18
C ASP A 85 -10.39 -1.42 -55.44
N ALA A 86 -10.31 -1.54 -54.12
CA ALA A 86 -11.17 -2.27 -53.16
C ALA A 86 -11.01 -3.82 -53.14
N LEU A 87 -10.85 -4.35 -51.90
CA LEU A 87 -11.12 -5.73 -51.42
C LEU A 87 -10.07 -6.80 -51.81
N THR A 88 -9.69 -7.81 -51.01
CA THR A 88 -10.36 -8.51 -49.88
C THR A 88 -9.37 -9.47 -49.19
N THR A 89 -9.47 -9.57 -47.87
CA THR A 89 -9.48 -10.76 -46.96
C THR A 89 -8.57 -11.99 -47.14
N ASP A 90 -7.99 -12.40 -46.00
CA ASP A 90 -7.94 -13.76 -45.42
C ASP A 90 -7.16 -14.84 -46.21
N GLU A 91 -6.45 -15.83 -45.65
CA GLU A 91 -6.57 -16.58 -44.40
C GLU A 91 -5.31 -17.49 -44.27
N VAL A 92 -4.93 -17.84 -43.03
CA VAL A 92 -4.57 -19.21 -42.54
C VAL A 92 -3.19 -19.87 -42.77
N LEU A 93 -2.62 -20.28 -41.62
CA LEU A 93 -1.82 -21.49 -41.19
C LEU A 93 -0.75 -22.05 -42.15
N GLU A 94 0.46 -22.44 -41.76
CA GLU A 94 0.93 -23.47 -40.80
C GLU A 94 2.44 -23.23 -40.58
N ALA A 95 3.01 -23.27 -39.36
CA ALA A 95 3.48 -24.47 -38.65
C ALA A 95 4.38 -25.41 -39.49
N ALA A 96 5.69 -25.42 -39.19
CA ALA A 96 6.45 -26.61 -38.80
C ALA A 96 7.98 -26.39 -38.96
N ASP A 97 8.69 -26.61 -37.86
CA ASP A 97 9.88 -27.45 -37.72
C ASP A 97 10.90 -27.55 -38.87
N ALA A 98 12.16 -27.28 -38.55
CA ALA A 98 13.17 -28.33 -38.38
C ALA A 98 14.58 -27.75 -38.17
N HIS A 99 15.30 -28.36 -37.22
CA HIS A 99 16.74 -28.69 -37.20
C HIS A 99 17.75 -27.66 -37.77
N GLY A 100 18.76 -27.21 -37.03
CA GLY A 100 19.65 -27.98 -36.17
C GLY A 100 20.98 -28.26 -36.92
N THR A 101 22.09 -28.15 -36.17
CA THR A 101 23.51 -28.50 -36.52
C THR A 101 24.24 -27.54 -37.47
N ALA A 102 25.24 -26.77 -37.02
CA ALA A 102 26.59 -27.08 -36.48
C ALA A 102 27.66 -26.98 -37.58
N ASP A 103 28.61 -26.04 -37.44
CA ASP A 103 30.07 -26.30 -37.45
C ASP A 103 30.90 -25.00 -37.58
N ALA A 104 31.76 -24.80 -36.56
CA ALA A 104 33.17 -24.30 -36.58
C ALA A 104 33.55 -22.95 -37.23
N PRO A 105 34.79 -22.44 -37.03
CA PRO A 105 35.66 -22.41 -35.85
C PRO A 105 36.18 -20.97 -35.52
N SER A 106 36.88 -20.86 -34.38
CA SER A 106 37.73 -19.73 -33.95
C SER A 106 38.79 -19.31 -34.98
N PRO A 107 39.44 -18.15 -34.74
CA PRO A 107 40.88 -18.24 -34.45
C PRO A 107 41.39 -17.34 -33.31
N GLU A 108 42.34 -17.92 -32.57
CA GLU A 108 43.64 -17.39 -32.12
C GLU A 108 43.76 -15.94 -31.61
N VAL A 109 44.02 -15.75 -30.30
CA VAL A 109 45.35 -15.78 -29.63
C VAL A 109 46.20 -14.53 -29.94
N ARG A 110 46.43 -13.73 -28.88
CA ARG A 110 47.75 -13.14 -28.58
C ARG A 110 47.85 -12.81 -27.08
N GLU A 111 48.64 -13.63 -26.41
CA GLU A 111 49.20 -13.38 -25.08
C GLU A 111 50.28 -12.28 -25.14
N ALA A 112 50.37 -11.52 -24.06
CA ALA A 112 51.63 -10.96 -23.57
C ALA A 112 51.56 -10.95 -22.03
N THR A 113 52.28 -11.91 -21.44
CA THR A 113 52.58 -12.05 -20.02
C THR A 113 53.83 -11.23 -19.69
N GLU A 114 53.86 -10.56 -18.53
CA GLU A 114 55.02 -10.48 -17.63
C GLU A 114 54.67 -9.63 -16.40
N GLY A 115 54.99 -10.11 -15.19
CA GLY A 115 54.86 -9.30 -13.97
C GLY A 115 54.75 -10.08 -12.66
N SER A 116 55.80 -10.83 -12.32
CA SER A 116 56.00 -11.55 -11.06
C SER A 116 56.03 -10.64 -9.82
N GLY A 117 55.55 -11.14 -8.67
CA GLY A 117 55.64 -10.44 -7.39
C GLY A 117 55.08 -11.24 -6.21
N ALA A 118 55.72 -12.35 -5.87
CA ALA A 118 55.47 -13.08 -4.63
C ALA A 118 55.96 -12.30 -3.39
N SER A 119 55.20 -12.33 -2.29
CA SER A 119 55.76 -12.17 -0.94
C SER A 119 54.92 -12.90 0.09
N GLU A 120 55.63 -13.78 0.78
CA GLU A 120 55.27 -14.68 1.87
C GLU A 120 54.99 -13.97 3.21
N LEU A 121 54.24 -14.69 4.05
CA LEU A 121 54.37 -14.82 5.51
C LEU A 121 54.24 -13.57 6.41
N ARG A 122 53.21 -13.56 7.25
CA ARG A 122 53.40 -13.71 8.71
C ARG A 122 52.10 -14.01 9.48
N LEU A 123 52.06 -15.22 10.04
CA LEU A 123 51.32 -15.59 11.24
C LEU A 123 51.86 -14.83 12.45
N ARG A 124 50.97 -14.21 13.25
CA ARG A 124 51.17 -14.04 14.69
C ARG A 124 49.84 -14.13 15.44
N SER A 125 49.69 -15.23 16.14
CA SER A 125 48.82 -15.38 17.30
C SER A 125 49.42 -14.66 18.52
N SER A 126 48.57 -14.38 19.51
CA SER A 126 48.80 -14.31 20.98
C SER A 126 48.27 -13.02 21.59
N GLY A 127 47.37 -13.14 22.57
CA GLY A 127 46.98 -12.02 23.41
C GLY A 127 45.78 -12.29 24.31
N ALA A 128 45.85 -13.30 25.17
CA ALA A 128 44.92 -13.48 26.28
C ALA A 128 45.03 -12.30 27.27
N GLY A 129 43.90 -11.77 27.72
CA GLY A 129 43.81 -10.60 28.61
C GLY A 129 42.56 -10.62 29.50
N SER A 130 42.58 -11.54 30.44
CA SER A 130 41.81 -11.65 31.69
C SER A 130 41.53 -10.34 32.48
N VAL A 131 40.34 -10.29 33.12
CA VAL A 131 39.95 -9.56 34.37
C VAL A 131 39.64 -8.04 34.18
N SER A 132 38.45 -7.53 34.51
CA SER A 132 37.98 -7.32 35.89
C SER A 132 36.49 -6.97 35.99
N ARG A 133 35.77 -7.71 36.84
CA ARG A 133 34.49 -7.33 37.45
C ARG A 133 34.75 -6.24 38.49
N GLN A 134 34.07 -5.10 38.39
CA GLN A 134 33.84 -4.24 39.55
C GLN A 134 32.34 -3.95 39.70
N THR A 135 31.78 -4.63 40.69
CA THR A 135 30.53 -4.29 41.39
C THR A 135 30.74 -3.00 42.18
N SER A 136 29.83 -2.03 42.07
CA SER A 136 29.67 -1.00 43.10
C SER A 136 28.19 -0.69 43.35
N ARG A 137 27.78 -1.06 44.57
CA ARG A 137 26.57 -0.66 45.28
C ARG A 137 26.67 0.81 45.70
N ARG A 138 25.57 1.57 45.56
CA ARG A 138 25.07 2.58 46.53
C ARG A 138 23.67 3.00 46.07
N SER A 139 22.60 2.48 46.67
CA SER A 139 21.95 2.89 47.92
C SER A 139 21.22 4.24 47.88
N ARG A 140 19.88 4.13 48.01
CA ARG A 140 18.95 4.95 48.80
C ARG A 140 18.80 6.44 48.47
N GLY A 141 17.58 6.78 48.06
CA GLY A 141 16.99 8.11 48.13
C GLY A 141 15.48 8.04 47.93
N SER A 142 14.78 7.52 48.94
CA SER A 142 13.32 7.53 49.07
C SER A 142 12.82 8.93 49.47
N GLN A 143 11.94 9.54 48.69
CA GLN A 143 11.00 10.55 49.19
C GLN A 143 9.63 10.38 48.52
N SER A 144 8.62 10.34 49.37
CA SER A 144 7.21 10.11 49.09
C SER A 144 6.39 11.40 49.27
N VAL A 145 5.14 11.30 48.80
CA VAL A 145 3.93 12.09 49.13
C VAL A 145 3.85 13.52 48.62
N ASN A 146 2.92 13.79 47.69
CA ASN A 146 1.59 14.30 48.07
C ASN A 146 0.64 14.39 46.87
N ALA A 147 -0.48 13.69 47.01
CA ALA A 147 -1.72 13.91 46.29
C ALA A 147 -2.60 14.82 47.15
N ALA A 148 -3.25 15.82 46.55
CA ALA A 148 -4.47 16.41 47.08
C ALA A 148 -5.28 17.08 45.96
N GLU A 149 -6.54 16.70 45.92
CA GLU A 149 -7.62 17.14 45.05
C GLU A 149 -7.95 18.64 45.21
N GLN A 150 -8.49 19.27 44.16
CA GLN A 150 -9.61 20.19 44.33
C GLN A 150 -10.42 20.38 43.03
N MET A 151 -11.68 19.93 43.09
CA MET A 151 -12.76 20.34 42.19
C MET A 151 -13.22 21.77 42.48
N GLY A 152 -13.56 22.55 41.45
CA GLY A 152 -14.23 23.84 41.67
C GLY A 152 -14.57 24.69 40.43
N ARG A 153 -15.70 24.37 39.80
CA ARG A 153 -16.72 25.28 39.18
C ARG A 153 -16.31 26.39 38.18
N ARG A 154 -16.83 26.17 36.95
CA ARG A 154 -17.38 27.12 35.94
C ARG A 154 -17.50 28.61 36.33
N ARG A 155 -16.99 29.48 35.44
CA ARG A 155 -17.72 30.66 34.91
C ARG A 155 -17.11 31.11 33.57
N GLY A 156 -17.98 31.26 32.57
CA GLY A 156 -17.61 31.68 31.22
C GLY A 156 -17.21 33.15 31.12
N ARG A 157 -16.24 33.44 30.26
CA ARG A 157 -15.98 34.76 29.68
C ARG A 157 -15.57 34.61 28.23
N HIS A 158 -16.32 35.27 27.36
CA HIS A 158 -15.94 35.60 25.99
C HIS A 158 -14.51 36.17 25.97
N ARG A 159 -13.61 35.52 25.21
CA ARG A 159 -12.34 36.10 24.78
C ARG A 159 -12.37 36.28 23.28
N THR A 160 -12.42 37.54 22.89
CA THR A 160 -12.05 38.05 21.58
C THR A 160 -10.60 37.66 21.29
N TRP A 161 -10.35 37.09 20.12
CA TRP A 161 -9.01 36.75 19.64
C TRP A 161 -8.29 38.04 19.25
N LYS A 162 -7.45 38.55 20.15
CA LYS A 162 -6.39 39.49 19.78
C LYS A 162 -5.15 38.69 19.38
N LEU A 163 -4.63 39.03 18.21
CA LEU A 163 -3.43 38.51 17.60
C LEU A 163 -2.24 39.05 18.39
N ASP A 164 -1.78 38.31 19.40
CA ASP A 164 -0.55 38.65 20.13
C ASP A 164 0.65 38.03 19.42
N THR A 165 1.55 38.94 19.07
CA THR A 165 2.88 38.76 18.47
C THR A 165 3.71 37.75 19.24
N TRP A 166 4.09 36.66 18.56
CA TRP A 166 5.11 35.71 19.01
C TRP A 166 6.49 36.35 18.95
N HIS A 167 6.93 37.02 20.02
CA HIS A 167 8.34 37.31 20.23
C HIS A 167 8.74 37.22 21.70
N SER A 168 9.75 36.36 21.94
CA SER A 168 10.74 36.43 23.02
C SER A 168 10.43 35.85 24.41
N GLU A 169 10.52 34.51 24.52
CA GLU A 169 10.94 33.80 25.74
C GLU A 169 11.87 32.62 25.39
N ALA A 170 12.85 32.84 24.50
CA ALA A 170 13.75 31.80 23.98
C ALA A 170 15.22 31.95 24.40
N GLU A 171 15.54 32.76 25.41
CA GLU A 171 16.91 32.99 25.86
C GLU A 171 17.07 32.59 27.33
N THR A 172 17.30 31.29 27.60
CA THR A 172 18.10 30.76 28.75
C THR A 172 18.05 29.24 28.94
N ARG A 173 17.49 28.43 28.01
CA ARG A 173 17.79 26.99 28.00
C ARG A 173 19.13 26.78 27.30
N ALA A 174 20.15 26.38 28.08
CA ALA A 174 21.40 25.84 27.55
C ALA A 174 21.06 24.81 26.47
N GLN A 175 21.27 25.17 25.21
CA GLN A 175 20.91 24.32 24.08
C GLN A 175 21.84 23.12 24.13
N ALA A 176 21.31 21.96 24.52
CA ALA A 176 21.98 20.70 24.28
C ALA A 176 22.43 20.67 22.81
N PRO A 177 23.65 20.20 22.51
CA PRO A 177 24.18 20.17 21.15
C PRO A 177 23.16 19.52 20.22
N VAL A 178 22.91 20.14 19.06
CA VAL A 178 21.85 19.72 18.11
C VAL A 178 21.97 18.23 17.77
N SER A 179 23.19 17.70 17.76
CA SER A 179 23.55 16.32 17.49
C SER A 179 23.04 15.30 18.52
N SER A 180 22.77 15.70 19.77
CA SER A 180 22.23 14.80 20.80
C SER A 180 20.71 14.71 20.81
N ARG A 181 20.01 15.45 19.93
CA ARG A 181 18.55 15.41 19.86
C ARG A 181 18.11 14.14 19.12
N LYS A 182 17.22 13.38 19.74
CA LYS A 182 16.49 12.30 19.07
C LYS A 182 15.55 12.89 18.03
N PHE A 183 15.40 12.20 16.90
CA PHE A 183 14.42 12.60 15.90
C PHE A 183 13.00 12.39 16.44
N SER A 184 12.04 13.19 15.98
CA SER A 184 10.64 13.02 16.38
C SER A 184 9.98 11.77 15.77
N PHE A 185 10.66 11.09 14.85
CA PHE A 185 10.16 9.97 14.06
C PHE A 185 10.97 8.68 14.25
N THR A 186 12.02 8.69 15.08
CA THR A 186 12.79 7.49 15.45
C THR A 186 13.44 7.67 16.83
N ASP A 187 13.71 6.57 17.53
CA ASP A 187 14.41 6.60 18.82
C ASP A 187 15.92 6.83 18.71
N LEU A 188 16.46 6.78 17.49
CA LEU A 188 17.86 6.99 17.18
C LEU A 188 18.23 8.48 17.18
N SER A 189 19.40 8.79 17.71
CA SER A 189 20.04 10.09 17.58
C SER A 189 20.91 10.15 16.31
N LEU A 190 21.11 11.36 15.80
CA LEU A 190 21.98 11.61 14.64
C LEU A 190 23.42 11.10 14.89
N ILE A 191 23.95 11.23 16.12
CA ILE A 191 25.28 10.73 16.50
C ILE A 191 25.36 9.21 16.41
N GLU A 192 24.34 8.49 16.89
CA GLU A 192 24.32 7.02 16.84
C GLU A 192 24.36 6.53 15.40
N VAL A 193 23.53 7.09 14.53
CA VAL A 193 23.51 6.81 13.08
C VAL A 193 24.90 7.00 12.48
N TRP A 194 25.58 8.11 12.82
CA TRP A 194 26.87 8.43 12.24
C TRP A 194 28.03 7.62 12.77
N ASN A 195 28.03 7.27 14.06
CA ASN A 195 29.05 6.39 14.60
C ASN A 195 29.01 5.04 13.87
N THR A 196 27.83 4.49 13.64
CA THR A 196 27.67 3.24 12.89
C THR A 196 28.16 3.34 11.44
N ILE A 197 27.88 4.46 10.75
CA ILE A 197 28.32 4.65 9.35
C ILE A 197 29.82 4.92 9.24
N ARG A 198 30.40 5.65 10.19
CA ARG A 198 31.83 5.98 10.22
C ARG A 198 32.68 4.76 10.53
N GLU A 199 32.18 3.84 11.34
CA GLU A 199 32.84 2.54 11.60
C GLU A 199 32.98 1.71 10.31
N GLU A 200 32.04 1.88 9.36
CA GLU A 200 32.02 1.12 8.09
C GLU A 200 32.67 1.85 6.92
N THR A 201 32.64 3.19 6.89
CA THR A 201 33.09 3.99 5.75
C THR A 201 33.79 5.28 6.16
N SER A 202 34.86 5.62 5.45
CA SER A 202 35.61 6.89 5.63
C SER A 202 34.95 8.10 4.95
N MET A 203 33.63 8.10 4.81
CA MET A 203 32.88 9.09 4.01
C MET A 203 32.32 10.22 4.86
N ASP A 204 33.19 11.07 5.40
CA ASP A 204 32.78 12.20 6.27
C ASP A 204 31.80 13.18 5.59
N TRP A 205 31.86 13.31 4.26
CA TRP A 205 30.93 14.17 3.51
C TRP A 205 29.46 13.72 3.63
N MET A 206 29.21 12.42 3.87
CA MET A 206 27.84 11.92 4.06
C MET A 206 27.24 12.45 5.36
N HIS A 207 28.05 12.62 6.41
CA HIS A 207 27.61 13.20 7.68
C HIS A 207 27.08 14.62 7.45
N GLU A 208 27.89 15.49 6.83
CA GLU A 208 27.53 16.87 6.55
C GLU A 208 26.28 16.96 5.66
N PHE A 209 26.21 16.12 4.62
CA PHE A 209 25.08 16.07 3.71
C PHE A 209 23.77 15.71 4.43
N TRP A 210 23.76 14.58 5.14
CA TRP A 210 22.55 14.06 5.75
C TRP A 210 22.17 14.79 7.04
N GLU A 211 23.13 15.39 7.76
CA GLU A 211 22.81 16.31 8.87
C GLU A 211 21.91 17.44 8.38
N VAL A 212 22.27 18.10 7.27
CA VAL A 212 21.43 19.14 6.66
C VAL A 212 20.09 18.58 6.22
N VAL A 213 20.08 17.46 5.50
CA VAL A 213 18.85 16.86 4.94
C VAL A 213 17.88 16.34 6.01
N LEU A 214 18.37 15.84 7.15
CA LEU A 214 17.51 15.28 8.21
C LEU A 214 17.04 16.35 9.20
N THR A 215 17.77 17.46 9.35
CA THR A 215 17.42 18.51 10.33
C THR A 215 16.71 19.70 9.69
N SER A 216 17.06 20.08 8.46
CA SER A 216 16.54 21.29 7.81
C SER A 216 15.13 21.08 7.26
N PRO A 217 14.23 22.08 7.29
CA PRO A 217 12.99 22.01 6.53
C PRO A 217 13.28 22.05 5.02
N TYR A 218 12.48 21.38 4.20
CA TYR A 218 12.56 21.57 2.74
C TYR A 218 11.93 22.93 2.35
N PRO A 219 12.33 23.53 1.21
CA PRO A 219 11.87 24.83 0.75
C PRO A 219 10.36 24.91 0.56
N ALA A 220 9.81 26.10 0.78
CA ALA A 220 8.37 26.33 0.61
C ALA A 220 7.87 26.00 -0.80
N ALA A 221 8.72 26.17 -1.83
CA ALA A 221 8.44 25.83 -3.23
C ALA A 221 8.01 24.36 -3.40
N CYS A 222 8.63 23.45 -2.64
CA CYS A 222 8.39 22.02 -2.73
C CYS A 222 7.13 21.59 -1.97
N LYS A 223 6.51 22.46 -1.16
CA LYS A 223 5.36 22.11 -0.32
C LYS A 223 4.17 21.62 -1.13
N THR A 224 3.88 22.23 -2.28
CA THR A 224 2.79 21.79 -3.16
C THR A 224 3.09 20.43 -3.79
N LEU A 225 4.35 20.18 -4.16
CA LEU A 225 4.79 18.91 -4.74
C LEU A 225 4.79 17.78 -3.71
N ALA A 226 5.23 18.05 -2.49
CA ALA A 226 5.26 17.12 -1.37
C ALA A 226 3.87 16.66 -0.91
N MET A 227 2.78 17.29 -1.37
CA MET A 227 1.40 16.90 -1.04
C MET A 227 0.70 16.16 -2.19
N ARG A 228 1.39 15.87 -3.30
CA ARG A 228 0.80 15.17 -4.44
C ARG A 228 0.71 13.66 -4.18
N SER A 229 -0.48 13.12 -4.46
CA SER A 229 -0.74 11.68 -4.41
C SER A 229 0.10 10.92 -5.42
N LEU A 230 0.25 9.61 -5.21
CA LEU A 230 0.93 8.73 -6.16
C LEU A 230 0.28 8.80 -7.56
N GLY A 231 -1.05 8.88 -7.64
CA GLY A 231 -1.77 9.03 -8.91
C GLY A 231 -1.33 10.29 -9.68
N ASN A 232 -1.18 11.42 -9.01
CA ASN A 232 -0.66 12.64 -9.64
C ASN A 232 0.77 12.45 -10.16
N TRP A 233 1.65 11.80 -9.39
CA TRP A 233 3.02 11.53 -9.83
C TRP A 233 3.09 10.57 -11.01
N VAL A 234 2.24 9.54 -11.04
CA VAL A 234 2.11 8.63 -12.19
C VAL A 234 1.62 9.37 -13.43
N SER A 235 0.68 10.32 -13.28
CA SER A 235 0.25 11.17 -14.39
C SER A 235 1.39 12.03 -14.93
N ILE A 236 2.18 12.66 -14.05
CA ILE A 236 3.37 13.44 -14.43
C ILE A 236 4.37 12.58 -15.18
N TYR A 237 4.67 11.39 -14.64
CA TYR A 237 5.58 10.43 -15.28
C TYR A 237 5.07 10.00 -16.66
N ASN A 238 3.77 9.67 -16.78
CA ASN A 238 3.18 9.28 -18.06
C ASN A 238 3.26 10.42 -19.10
N ASN A 239 3.02 11.66 -18.68
CA ASN A 239 3.15 12.82 -19.55
C ASN A 239 4.60 13.02 -20.02
N TRP A 240 5.58 12.86 -19.13
CA TRP A 240 7.00 12.90 -19.47
C TRP A 240 7.40 11.80 -20.46
N GLN A 241 7.03 10.55 -20.19
CA GLN A 241 7.34 9.41 -21.08
C GLN A 241 6.63 9.53 -22.44
N ALA A 242 5.44 10.14 -22.47
CA ALA A 242 4.74 10.42 -23.71
C ALA A 242 5.51 11.38 -24.63
N LEU A 243 6.30 12.32 -24.09
CA LEU A 243 7.20 13.18 -24.88
C LEU A 243 8.26 12.34 -25.62
N GLY A 244 8.73 11.27 -24.98
CA GLY A 244 9.62 10.27 -25.58
C GLY A 244 8.89 9.24 -26.47
N LYS A 245 7.59 9.42 -26.74
CA LYS A 245 6.73 8.49 -27.48
C LYS A 245 6.79 7.07 -26.92
N TRP A 246 6.92 6.91 -25.59
CA TRP A 246 7.00 5.60 -24.93
C TRP A 246 8.15 4.72 -25.43
N ARG A 247 9.24 5.34 -25.90
CA ARG A 247 10.47 4.64 -26.26
C ARG A 247 11.47 4.81 -25.11
N PRO A 248 11.92 3.71 -24.47
CA PRO A 248 12.96 3.75 -23.47
C PRO A 248 14.13 4.66 -23.83
N GLY A 249 14.49 5.57 -22.93
CA GLY A 249 15.61 6.51 -23.10
C GLY A 249 15.38 7.67 -24.08
N HIS A 250 14.20 7.80 -24.69
CA HIS A 250 13.89 8.88 -25.63
C HIS A 250 13.13 10.05 -24.99
N ALA A 251 12.62 9.88 -23.76
CA ALA A 251 12.04 10.98 -23.02
C ALA A 251 13.12 12.05 -22.72
N PRO A 252 12.77 13.34 -22.70
CA PRO A 252 13.75 14.40 -22.51
C PRO A 252 14.43 14.27 -21.14
N GLN A 253 15.76 14.42 -21.11
CA GLN A 253 16.57 14.34 -19.89
C GLN A 253 16.41 15.59 -19.00
N PHE A 254 16.00 16.71 -19.59
CA PHE A 254 15.81 17.98 -18.92
C PHE A 254 14.43 18.55 -19.24
N PHE A 255 13.83 19.22 -18.26
CA PHE A 255 12.73 20.14 -18.49
C PHE A 255 13.24 21.58 -18.54
N ASN A 256 12.70 22.36 -19.47
CA ASN A 256 12.76 23.82 -19.35
C ASN A 256 11.63 24.31 -18.41
N ALA A 257 11.58 25.63 -18.17
CA ALA A 257 10.55 26.22 -17.31
C ALA A 257 9.12 25.97 -17.85
N TYR A 258 8.90 26.04 -19.16
CA TYR A 258 7.58 25.81 -19.77
C TYR A 258 7.13 24.35 -19.66
N ASP A 259 8.01 23.40 -19.93
CA ASP A 259 7.75 21.96 -19.75
C ASP A 259 7.39 21.69 -18.29
N THR A 260 8.14 22.28 -17.36
CA THR A 260 7.87 22.16 -15.92
C THR A 260 6.50 22.73 -15.57
N GLN A 261 6.14 23.91 -16.09
CA GLN A 261 4.83 24.52 -15.87
C GLN A 261 3.70 23.63 -16.38
N GLN A 262 3.84 23.11 -17.61
CA GLN A 262 2.82 22.33 -18.29
C GLN A 262 2.65 20.95 -17.66
N ILE A 263 3.75 20.22 -17.46
CA ILE A 263 3.73 18.84 -16.97
C ILE A 263 3.33 18.80 -15.49
N PHE A 264 3.83 19.75 -14.69
CA PHE A 264 3.49 19.79 -13.28
C PHE A 264 2.23 20.62 -13.00
N GLU A 265 1.64 21.33 -13.96
CA GLU A 265 0.48 22.20 -13.72
C GLU A 265 0.70 23.19 -12.55
N LEU A 266 1.89 23.80 -12.50
CA LEU A 266 2.27 24.74 -11.45
C LEU A 266 2.06 26.20 -11.88
N PRO A 267 1.77 27.11 -10.94
CA PRO A 267 1.88 28.55 -11.20
C PRO A 267 3.32 28.90 -11.60
N TRP A 268 3.49 29.85 -12.53
CA TRP A 268 4.81 30.26 -13.03
C TRP A 268 5.78 30.67 -11.92
N THR A 269 5.29 31.36 -10.88
CA THR A 269 6.10 31.72 -9.71
C THR A 269 6.75 30.52 -9.03
N ARG A 270 6.02 29.39 -8.91
CA ARG A 270 6.55 28.14 -8.33
C ARG A 270 7.51 27.43 -9.27
N VAL A 271 7.32 27.55 -10.58
CA VAL A 271 8.25 27.03 -11.57
C VAL A 271 9.60 27.74 -11.45
N MET A 272 9.61 29.07 -11.35
CA MET A 272 10.84 29.85 -11.20
C MET A 272 11.58 29.53 -9.90
N GLU A 273 10.86 29.32 -8.80
CA GLU A 273 11.47 28.85 -7.55
C GLU A 273 12.12 27.46 -7.71
N LEU A 274 11.55 26.56 -8.51
CA LEU A 274 12.15 25.25 -8.80
C LEU A 274 13.37 25.37 -9.72
N VAL A 275 13.31 26.24 -10.72
CA VAL A 275 14.47 26.56 -11.59
C VAL A 275 15.62 27.07 -10.72
N GLU A 276 15.36 27.98 -9.78
CA GLU A 276 16.37 28.52 -8.87
C GLU A 276 17.01 27.45 -7.97
N LEU A 277 16.25 26.42 -7.56
CA LEU A 277 16.78 25.32 -6.75
C LEU A 277 17.70 24.38 -7.54
N PHE A 278 17.34 24.05 -8.79
CA PHE A 278 18.06 23.05 -9.59
C PHE A 278 19.11 23.63 -10.54
N ASP A 279 18.93 24.87 -10.99
CA ASP A 279 19.72 25.51 -12.03
C ASP A 279 19.99 26.98 -11.69
N LYS A 280 20.77 27.17 -10.62
CA LYS A 280 21.16 28.51 -10.12
C LYS A 280 21.83 29.39 -11.18
N ALA A 281 22.46 28.80 -12.19
CA ALA A 281 23.16 29.55 -13.23
C ALA A 281 22.19 30.38 -14.08
N HIS A 282 20.96 29.90 -14.28
CA HIS A 282 19.93 30.55 -15.08
C HIS A 282 18.84 31.20 -14.21
N ALA A 283 19.04 31.24 -12.88
CA ALA A 283 18.10 31.80 -11.93
C ALA A 283 18.27 33.34 -11.87
N GLY A 284 17.61 34.07 -12.77
CA GLY A 284 17.58 35.54 -12.67
C GLY A 284 17.30 36.29 -13.97
N ASP A 285 17.53 35.66 -15.13
CA ASP A 285 17.23 36.27 -16.42
C ASP A 285 15.91 35.70 -17.00
N PRO A 286 14.87 36.52 -17.18
CA PRO A 286 13.61 36.08 -17.79
C PRO A 286 13.78 35.52 -19.21
N GLU A 287 14.77 35.99 -19.96
CA GLU A 287 15.04 35.54 -21.33
C GLU A 287 15.69 34.13 -21.34
N ASP A 288 16.43 33.78 -20.29
CA ASP A 288 17.08 32.47 -20.12
C ASP A 288 16.14 31.38 -19.57
N ASN A 289 14.87 31.69 -19.31
CA ASN A 289 13.90 30.69 -18.83
C ASN A 289 13.68 29.52 -19.80
N VAL A 290 13.94 29.74 -21.09
CA VAL A 290 13.94 28.68 -22.12
C VAL A 290 15.21 27.83 -22.03
N ALA A 291 16.32 28.42 -21.57
CA ALA A 291 17.61 27.78 -21.40
C ALA A 291 17.74 26.99 -20.09
N ALA A 292 16.87 27.23 -19.10
CA ALA A 292 16.82 26.49 -17.84
C ALA A 292 16.78 24.96 -18.08
N ARG A 293 17.61 24.23 -17.34
CA ARG A 293 17.75 22.76 -17.47
C ARG A 293 17.51 22.07 -16.14
N LEU A 294 16.28 21.66 -15.90
CA LEU A 294 15.93 20.87 -14.72
C LEU A 294 16.12 19.37 -15.03
N PRO A 295 17.09 18.68 -14.42
CA PRO A 295 17.32 17.26 -14.65
C PRO A 295 16.11 16.43 -14.17
N VAL A 296 15.40 15.80 -15.10
CA VAL A 296 14.10 15.17 -14.84
C VAL A 296 14.20 14.06 -13.80
N ASP A 297 15.19 13.18 -13.96
CA ASP A 297 15.44 12.06 -13.06
C ASP A 297 15.64 12.52 -11.61
N ALA A 298 16.43 13.59 -11.41
CA ALA A 298 16.70 14.15 -10.09
C ALA A 298 15.48 14.85 -9.50
N LEU A 299 14.77 15.64 -10.32
CA LEU A 299 13.55 16.34 -9.92
C LEU A 299 12.45 15.37 -9.48
N LEU A 300 12.15 14.36 -10.30
CA LEU A 300 11.12 13.36 -9.99
C LEU A 300 11.49 12.52 -8.76
N SER A 301 12.74 12.07 -8.67
CA SER A 301 13.23 11.28 -7.53
C SER A 301 13.07 12.04 -6.21
N ALA A 302 13.56 13.28 -6.14
CA ALA A 302 13.49 14.07 -4.93
C ALA A 302 12.04 14.41 -4.55
N CYS A 303 11.22 14.83 -5.51
CA CYS A 303 9.84 15.24 -5.20
C CYS A 303 8.97 14.07 -4.71
N VAL A 304 9.14 12.87 -5.27
CA VAL A 304 8.41 11.68 -4.82
C VAL A 304 8.87 11.26 -3.43
N LEU A 305 10.18 11.24 -3.17
CA LEU A 305 10.70 10.89 -1.85
C LEU A 305 10.24 11.87 -0.75
N LEU A 306 10.13 13.16 -1.09
CA LEU A 306 9.60 14.22 -0.21
C LEU A 306 8.08 14.17 -0.01
N SER A 307 7.35 13.34 -0.77
CA SER A 307 5.88 13.31 -0.71
C SER A 307 5.35 12.73 0.60
N LYS A 308 4.56 13.50 1.35
CA LYS A 308 3.96 13.11 2.63
C LYS A 308 2.73 12.23 2.53
N VAL A 309 2.27 11.95 1.32
CA VAL A 309 1.00 11.23 1.07
C VAL A 309 1.20 9.92 0.32
N ILE A 310 2.45 9.53 0.07
CA ILE A 310 2.83 8.27 -0.60
C ILE A 310 3.51 7.37 0.44
N SER A 311 3.17 6.09 0.44
CA SER A 311 3.82 5.13 1.34
C SER A 311 5.31 4.95 1.01
N LYS A 312 6.12 4.53 1.99
CA LYS A 312 7.57 4.30 1.82
C LYS A 312 7.86 3.40 0.63
N LYS A 313 7.15 2.28 0.57
CA LYS A 313 7.29 1.26 -0.48
C LYS A 313 6.91 1.77 -1.86
N GLN A 314 5.81 2.52 -1.96
CA GLN A 314 5.39 3.13 -3.23
C GLN A 314 6.40 4.16 -3.72
N LYS A 315 7.01 4.96 -2.84
CA LYS A 315 8.10 5.88 -3.21
C LYS A 315 9.30 5.14 -3.78
N ILE A 316 9.73 4.07 -3.12
CA ILE A 316 10.87 3.26 -3.56
C ILE A 316 10.58 2.59 -4.90
N ARG A 317 9.38 2.02 -5.09
CA ARG A 317 8.99 1.42 -6.37
C ARG A 317 8.86 2.43 -7.50
N PHE A 318 8.36 3.62 -7.20
CA PHE A 318 8.35 4.73 -8.15
C PHE A 318 9.79 5.07 -8.55
N LEU A 319 10.69 5.22 -7.56
CA LEU A 319 12.10 5.50 -7.79
C LEU A 319 12.76 4.43 -8.66
N LEU A 320 12.65 3.16 -8.29
CA LEU A 320 13.18 2.04 -9.06
C LEU A 320 12.60 1.98 -10.48
N GLY A 321 11.31 2.28 -10.61
CA GLY A 321 10.63 2.35 -11.90
C GLY A 321 11.17 3.43 -12.84
N ILE A 322 11.59 4.60 -12.32
CA ILE A 322 12.22 5.66 -13.15
C ILE A 322 13.49 5.13 -13.82
N PHE A 323 14.31 4.36 -13.09
CA PHE A 323 15.62 3.93 -13.58
C PHE A 323 15.61 2.55 -14.27
N ASP A 324 14.49 1.82 -14.20
CA ASP A 324 14.30 0.56 -14.93
C ASP A 324 13.82 0.79 -16.36
N GLY A 325 14.62 1.50 -17.16
CA GLY A 325 14.24 1.94 -18.51
C GLY A 325 13.77 0.85 -19.47
N ASN A 326 14.13 -0.42 -19.22
CA ASN A 326 13.77 -1.55 -20.07
C ASN A 326 12.70 -2.47 -19.45
N ASP A 327 12.11 -2.09 -18.32
CA ASP A 327 11.08 -2.81 -17.57
C ASP A 327 11.50 -4.26 -17.18
N GLN A 328 12.81 -4.50 -17.00
CA GLN A 328 13.36 -5.84 -16.75
C GLN A 328 13.36 -6.23 -15.26
N ARG A 329 13.17 -5.26 -14.35
CA ARG A 329 13.27 -5.44 -12.89
C ARG A 329 14.64 -5.94 -12.43
N LEU A 330 15.65 -5.52 -13.19
CA LEU A 330 17.04 -5.86 -12.97
C LEU A 330 17.86 -4.57 -12.97
N PHE A 331 18.70 -4.43 -11.97
CA PHE A 331 19.58 -3.30 -11.75
C PHE A 331 21.03 -3.75 -11.85
N ASP A 332 21.68 -3.34 -12.93
CA ASP A 332 23.13 -3.37 -13.00
C ASP A 332 23.75 -2.22 -12.19
N LYS A 333 25.08 -2.27 -12.02
CA LYS A 333 25.87 -1.24 -11.34
C LYS A 333 25.62 0.16 -11.91
N GLY A 334 25.51 0.28 -13.24
CA GLY A 334 25.31 1.55 -13.92
C GLY A 334 23.94 2.19 -13.63
N LYS A 335 22.87 1.38 -13.62
CA LYS A 335 21.51 1.81 -13.24
C LYS A 335 21.49 2.28 -11.79
N LEU A 336 22.09 1.55 -10.85
CA LEU A 336 22.16 1.97 -9.45
C LEU A 336 22.95 3.28 -9.31
N MET A 337 24.12 3.40 -9.94
CA MET A 337 24.91 4.64 -9.91
C MET A 337 24.12 5.83 -10.45
N ARG A 338 23.41 5.68 -11.57
CA ARG A 338 22.57 6.74 -12.14
C ARG A 338 21.46 7.15 -11.18
N MET A 339 20.79 6.18 -10.55
CA MET A 339 19.76 6.42 -9.55
C MET A 339 20.33 7.20 -8.36
N MET A 340 21.46 6.77 -7.79
CA MET A 340 22.05 7.44 -6.64
C MET A 340 22.47 8.87 -6.96
N LYS A 341 23.10 9.11 -8.12
CA LYS A 341 23.42 10.47 -8.59
C LYS A 341 22.19 11.35 -8.64
N ALA A 342 21.12 10.88 -9.28
CA ALA A 342 19.89 11.63 -9.42
C ALA A 342 19.23 11.93 -8.06
N VAL A 343 19.19 10.94 -7.16
CA VAL A 343 18.65 11.09 -5.81
C VAL A 343 19.44 12.13 -5.02
N TYR A 344 20.77 11.98 -4.93
CA TYR A 344 21.60 12.92 -4.18
C TYR A 344 21.57 14.32 -4.78
N HIS A 345 21.64 14.46 -6.10
CA HIS A 345 21.57 15.76 -6.77
C HIS A 345 20.21 16.43 -6.54
N GLY A 346 19.11 15.68 -6.66
CA GLY A 346 17.76 16.20 -6.44
C GLY A 346 17.53 16.61 -4.99
N ILE A 347 17.98 15.79 -4.03
CA ILE A 347 17.91 16.14 -2.61
C ILE A 347 18.78 17.37 -2.33
N ALA A 348 20.02 17.42 -2.83
CA ALA A 348 20.91 18.56 -2.64
C ALA A 348 20.30 19.88 -3.12
N ALA A 349 19.77 19.87 -4.35
CA ALA A 349 19.06 21.01 -4.92
C ALA A 349 17.90 21.44 -4.02
N MET A 350 17.06 20.48 -3.60
CA MET A 350 15.93 20.76 -2.71
C MET A 350 16.36 21.26 -1.34
N PHE A 351 17.50 20.87 -0.77
CA PHE A 351 17.96 21.34 0.54
C PHE A 351 18.98 22.48 0.45
N GLY A 352 19.23 23.03 -0.75
CA GLY A 352 20.15 24.14 -0.97
C GLY A 352 21.63 23.79 -0.76
N ILE A 353 21.99 22.51 -0.80
CA ILE A 353 23.36 22.01 -0.64
C ILE A 353 24.11 22.23 -1.96
N GLN A 354 25.19 23.02 -1.93
CA GLN A 354 25.89 23.44 -3.15
C GLN A 354 27.02 22.49 -3.56
N ASP A 355 27.68 21.85 -2.59
CA ASP A 355 28.92 21.08 -2.81
C ASP A 355 28.67 19.57 -2.97
N THR A 356 27.74 19.17 -3.85
CA THR A 356 27.63 17.76 -4.22
C THR A 356 28.72 17.34 -5.20
N ASN A 357 29.76 16.71 -4.67
CA ASN A 357 30.80 16.10 -5.50
C ASN A 357 30.28 14.80 -6.15
N VAL A 358 30.09 14.84 -7.47
CA VAL A 358 29.56 13.73 -8.27
C VAL A 358 30.44 12.47 -8.18
N GLU A 359 31.77 12.63 -8.18
CA GLU A 359 32.71 11.49 -8.08
C GLU A 359 32.59 10.77 -6.72
N ARG A 360 32.35 11.53 -5.64
CA ARG A 360 32.11 10.94 -4.31
C ARG A 360 30.82 10.12 -4.28
N ILE A 361 29.76 10.64 -4.90
CA ILE A 361 28.48 9.92 -5.02
C ILE A 361 28.63 8.66 -5.89
N GLU A 362 29.39 8.72 -6.98
CA GLU A 362 29.70 7.56 -7.81
C GLU A 362 30.44 6.47 -7.06
N THR A 363 31.48 6.87 -6.32
CA THR A 363 32.28 5.98 -5.48
C THR A 363 31.40 5.32 -4.43
N PHE A 364 30.55 6.10 -3.75
CA PHE A 364 29.56 5.61 -2.80
C PHE A 364 28.59 4.62 -3.45
N ALA A 365 28.03 4.95 -4.62
CA ALA A 365 27.08 4.08 -5.30
C ALA A 365 27.72 2.77 -5.79
N CYS A 366 29.00 2.80 -6.20
CA CYS A 366 29.75 1.59 -6.53
C CYS A 366 29.93 0.69 -5.31
N HIS A 367 30.37 1.27 -4.19
CA HIS A 367 30.56 0.54 -2.94
C HIS A 367 29.24 -0.05 -2.43
N LEU A 368 28.16 0.73 -2.51
CA LEU A 368 26.81 0.29 -2.18
C LEU A 368 26.37 -0.90 -3.04
N PHE A 369 26.58 -0.83 -4.36
CA PHE A 369 26.23 -1.94 -5.26
C PHE A 369 26.95 -3.24 -4.86
N GLN A 370 28.26 -3.14 -4.58
CA GLN A 370 29.07 -4.30 -4.17
C GLN A 370 28.59 -4.90 -2.84
N ARG A 371 28.18 -4.07 -1.88
CA ARG A 371 27.62 -4.56 -0.61
C ARG A 371 26.30 -5.28 -0.80
N ILE A 372 25.37 -4.71 -1.59
CA ILE A 372 24.09 -5.37 -1.88
C ILE A 372 24.33 -6.68 -2.64
N LEU A 373 25.27 -6.69 -3.59
CA LEU A 373 25.67 -7.90 -4.31
C LEU A 373 26.19 -8.97 -3.35
N HIS A 374 27.06 -8.62 -2.41
CA HIS A 374 27.60 -9.58 -1.44
C HIS A 374 26.52 -10.20 -0.55
N VAL A 375 25.56 -9.38 -0.06
CA VAL A 375 24.40 -9.91 0.69
C VAL A 375 23.59 -10.89 -0.15
N TYR A 376 23.47 -10.64 -1.46
CA TYR A 376 22.77 -11.53 -2.38
C TYR A 376 23.53 -12.85 -2.64
N GLU A 377 24.85 -12.77 -2.79
CA GLU A 377 25.74 -13.93 -2.92
C GLU A 377 25.60 -14.84 -1.70
N ASP A 378 25.64 -14.27 -0.49
CA ASP A 378 25.49 -15.01 0.76
C ASP A 378 24.13 -15.71 0.86
N GLN A 379 23.05 -15.05 0.44
CA GLN A 379 21.71 -15.65 0.41
C GLN A 379 21.58 -16.79 -0.62
N LYS A 380 22.31 -16.71 -1.74
CA LYS A 380 22.25 -17.70 -2.83
C LYS A 380 23.27 -18.82 -2.69
N GLY A 381 24.36 -18.61 -1.96
CA GLY A 381 25.50 -19.53 -1.89
C GLY A 381 26.31 -19.59 -3.20
N GLU A 382 26.24 -18.55 -4.04
CA GLU A 382 26.93 -18.48 -5.33
C GLU A 382 27.72 -17.17 -5.43
N VAL A 383 28.97 -17.24 -5.91
CA VAL A 383 29.79 -16.05 -6.19
C VAL A 383 29.36 -15.44 -7.51
N LEU A 384 29.00 -14.16 -7.50
CA LEU A 384 28.44 -13.42 -8.62
C LEU A 384 29.46 -12.38 -9.08
N GLY A 385 29.64 -12.24 -10.40
CA GLY A 385 30.53 -11.21 -10.94
C GLY A 385 29.95 -9.80 -10.82
N ASP A 386 30.79 -8.77 -10.91
CA ASP A 386 30.40 -7.35 -10.95
C ASP A 386 29.42 -7.00 -12.10
N ALA A 387 29.36 -7.83 -13.14
CA ALA A 387 28.42 -7.69 -14.26
C ALA A 387 27.01 -8.22 -13.95
N THR A 388 26.83 -8.87 -12.79
CA THR A 388 25.54 -9.44 -12.38
C THR A 388 24.54 -8.33 -12.12
N SER A 389 23.35 -8.44 -12.72
CA SER A 389 22.26 -7.55 -12.39
C SER A 389 21.50 -8.04 -11.17
N LEU A 390 21.20 -7.13 -10.24
CA LEU A 390 20.45 -7.42 -9.02
C LEU A 390 18.95 -7.31 -9.25
N PRO A 391 18.12 -8.19 -8.67
CA PRO A 391 16.67 -8.03 -8.68
C PRO A 391 16.25 -6.71 -8.01
N SER A 392 15.30 -5.97 -8.62
CA SER A 392 14.78 -4.74 -8.02
C SER A 392 14.21 -4.93 -6.61
N SER A 393 13.67 -6.11 -6.29
CA SER A 393 13.14 -6.44 -4.96
C SER A 393 14.21 -6.39 -3.88
N LEU A 394 15.45 -6.78 -4.20
CA LEU A 394 16.56 -6.75 -3.24
C LEU A 394 16.97 -5.30 -2.93
N ILE A 395 17.02 -4.44 -3.95
CA ILE A 395 17.31 -3.01 -3.76
C ILE A 395 16.16 -2.34 -3.01
N GLU A 396 14.91 -2.74 -3.28
CA GLU A 396 13.72 -2.29 -2.54
C GLU A 396 13.84 -2.63 -1.04
N GLU A 397 14.19 -3.88 -0.70
CA GLU A 397 14.41 -4.33 0.68
C GLU A 397 15.53 -3.55 1.38
N TRP A 398 16.64 -3.32 0.69
CA TRP A 398 17.75 -2.53 1.22
C TRP A 398 17.31 -1.09 1.52
N LEU A 399 16.64 -0.42 0.57
CA LEU A 399 16.15 0.96 0.74
C LEU A 399 15.06 1.09 1.82
N LEU A 400 14.32 0.01 2.08
CA LEU A 400 13.31 -0.05 3.14
C LEU A 400 13.91 -0.27 4.54
N GLY A 401 15.21 -0.56 4.64
CA GLY A 401 15.85 -0.83 5.93
C GLY A 401 15.64 -2.25 6.43
N HIS A 402 15.28 -3.19 5.55
CA HIS A 402 15.15 -4.61 5.93
C HIS A 402 16.50 -5.32 5.97
N SER A 403 17.57 -4.68 5.49
CA SER A 403 18.94 -5.16 5.68
C SER A 403 19.52 -4.60 6.97
N ASP A 404 20.40 -5.36 7.61
CA ASP A 404 21.24 -4.90 8.73
C ASP A 404 22.41 -4.01 8.26
N ASP A 405 22.35 -3.47 7.03
CA ASP A 405 23.42 -2.65 6.45
C ASP A 405 23.28 -1.19 6.94
N PRO A 406 24.22 -0.67 7.75
CA PRO A 406 24.10 0.68 8.30
C PRO A 406 24.12 1.79 7.26
N LEU A 407 24.60 1.53 6.04
CA LEU A 407 24.55 2.50 4.94
C LEU A 407 23.13 2.77 4.43
N ASN A 408 22.15 1.93 4.76
CA ASN A 408 20.74 2.17 4.43
C ASN A 408 20.10 3.22 5.34
N LEU A 409 20.64 3.40 6.54
CA LEU A 409 19.96 4.09 7.63
C LEU A 409 19.62 5.54 7.29
N PRO A 410 20.49 6.35 6.64
CA PRO A 410 20.14 7.71 6.26
C PRO A 410 18.97 7.76 5.27
N PHE A 411 18.88 6.81 4.34
CA PHE A 411 17.77 6.71 3.40
C PHE A 411 16.48 6.34 4.10
N VAL A 412 16.52 5.36 5.00
CA VAL A 412 15.37 4.94 5.81
C VAL A 412 14.85 6.11 6.61
N LEU A 413 15.72 6.83 7.32
CA LEU A 413 15.35 7.99 8.11
C LEU A 413 14.79 9.14 7.27
N PHE A 414 15.37 9.38 6.09
CA PHE A 414 14.87 10.39 5.16
C PHE A 414 13.47 10.03 4.64
N ILE A 415 13.27 8.77 4.23
CA ILE A 415 11.96 8.28 3.77
C ILE A 415 10.95 8.32 4.92
N GLU A 416 11.32 7.92 6.14
CA GLU A 416 10.49 7.98 7.34
C GLU A 416 9.99 9.40 7.60
N ARG A 417 10.94 10.36 7.61
CA ARG A 417 10.69 11.77 7.89
C ARG A 417 9.60 12.36 6.99
N PHE A 418 9.56 11.93 5.73
CA PHE A 418 8.62 12.42 4.74
C PHE A 418 7.48 11.44 4.43
N SER A 419 7.31 10.38 5.21
CA SER A 419 6.18 9.45 5.07
C SER A 419 5.16 9.68 6.18
N VAL A 420 3.95 9.13 6.02
CA VAL A 420 2.90 9.25 7.04
C VAL A 420 3.31 8.41 8.26
N PRO A 421 3.41 9.00 9.47
CA PRO A 421 3.72 8.24 10.68
C PRO A 421 2.63 7.19 10.96
N GLY A 422 3.03 6.00 11.41
CA GLY A 422 2.10 4.91 11.75
C GLY A 422 1.49 4.17 10.56
N GLN A 423 1.94 4.47 9.33
CA GLN A 423 1.50 3.77 8.12
C GLN A 423 2.42 2.58 7.80
N GLU A 424 2.55 1.64 8.74
CA GLU A 424 3.20 0.34 8.49
C GLU A 424 2.33 -0.56 7.60
N ASP A 425 1.02 -0.30 7.55
CA ASP A 425 0.09 -0.99 6.67
C ASP A 425 0.31 -0.53 5.22
N ASP A 426 1.16 -1.28 4.51
CA ASP A 426 1.31 -1.23 3.06
C ASP A 426 -0.09 -1.42 2.43
N PRO A 427 -0.64 -0.43 1.72
CA PRO A 427 -1.95 -0.58 1.07
C PRO A 427 -1.95 -1.70 0.02
N GLU A 428 -0.76 -2.12 -0.43
CA GLU A 428 -0.54 -3.22 -1.36
C GLU A 428 -0.17 -4.54 -0.67
N LEU A 429 -0.25 -4.62 0.67
CA LEU A 429 0.12 -5.83 1.43
C LEU A 429 -0.72 -7.05 1.03
N PHE A 430 -1.93 -6.82 0.51
CA PHE A 430 -2.85 -7.85 0.03
C PHE A 430 -2.91 -7.98 -1.49
N GLU A 431 -2.13 -7.17 -2.21
CA GLU A 431 -2.06 -7.27 -3.67
C GLU A 431 -1.02 -8.31 -4.09
N GLU A 432 -1.37 -9.15 -5.05
CA GLU A 432 -0.42 -10.05 -5.71
C GLU A 432 0.77 -9.23 -6.26
N GLU A 433 2.00 -9.76 -6.17
CA GLU A 433 3.21 -9.08 -6.63
C GLU A 433 3.12 -8.60 -8.09
N ALA A 434 2.33 -9.27 -8.93
CA ALA A 434 2.06 -8.87 -10.31
C ALA A 434 1.18 -7.60 -10.43
N ARG A 435 0.33 -7.32 -9.44
CA ARG A 435 -0.62 -6.20 -9.40
C ARG A 435 -0.09 -4.97 -8.67
N LYS A 436 0.95 -5.16 -7.86
CA LYS A 436 1.64 -4.09 -7.14
C LYS A 436 2.08 -2.96 -8.07
N PHE A 437 2.05 -1.74 -7.55
CA PHE A 437 2.34 -0.54 -8.32
C PHE A 437 3.75 -0.59 -8.96
N ARG A 438 3.81 -0.34 -10.27
CA ARG A 438 5.05 -0.28 -11.05
C ARG A 438 4.94 0.73 -12.17
N LEU A 439 6.04 1.44 -12.43
CA LEU A 439 6.18 2.24 -13.64
C LEU A 439 6.57 1.36 -14.84
N SER A 440 6.28 1.85 -16.03
CA SER A 440 6.62 1.24 -17.32
C SER A 440 7.18 2.32 -18.23
N HIS A 441 8.26 2.05 -18.95
CA HIS A 441 8.80 2.96 -19.97
C HIS A 441 8.21 2.72 -21.35
N ARG A 442 7.50 1.59 -21.53
CA ARG A 442 6.98 1.15 -22.82
C ARG A 442 5.49 1.39 -23.00
N SER A 443 4.77 1.68 -21.93
CA SER A 443 3.31 1.85 -21.97
C SER A 443 2.80 2.76 -20.84
N PRO A 444 1.68 3.48 -21.08
CA PRO A 444 0.99 4.23 -20.05
C PRO A 444 0.69 3.40 -18.81
N VAL A 445 1.17 3.86 -17.66
CA VAL A 445 0.91 3.22 -16.37
C VAL A 445 -0.49 3.61 -15.91
N ALA A 446 -1.33 2.62 -15.60
CA ALA A 446 -2.65 2.89 -15.05
C ALA A 446 -2.51 3.67 -13.73
N LEU A 447 -3.33 4.71 -13.55
CA LEU A 447 -3.33 5.47 -12.32
C LEU A 447 -3.64 4.51 -11.15
N PRO A 448 -2.72 4.37 -10.17
CA PRO A 448 -2.93 3.47 -9.05
C PRO A 448 -4.27 3.80 -8.40
N LEU A 449 -4.96 2.77 -7.92
CA LEU A 449 -6.14 2.99 -7.10
C LEU A 449 -5.68 3.86 -5.93
N GLU A 450 -6.20 5.08 -5.85
CA GLU A 450 -5.88 5.94 -4.72
C GLU A 450 -6.25 5.17 -3.46
N THR A 451 -5.25 4.97 -2.61
CA THR A 451 -5.36 4.09 -1.46
C THR A 451 -6.38 4.66 -0.49
N ALA A 452 -6.96 3.81 0.37
CA ALA A 452 -7.92 4.22 1.39
C ALA A 452 -7.44 5.37 2.31
N LEU A 453 -6.16 5.76 2.23
CA LEU A 453 -5.59 6.89 2.95
C LEU A 453 -5.68 8.24 2.22
N SER A 454 -5.82 8.31 0.88
CA SER A 454 -6.38 9.52 0.26
C SER A 454 -7.84 9.73 0.73
N LEU A 455 -8.49 8.62 1.11
CA LEU A 455 -9.82 8.53 1.69
C LEU A 455 -9.84 8.66 3.24
N ASP A 456 -8.70 8.61 3.95
CA ASP A 456 -8.65 8.81 5.42
C ASP A 456 -8.65 10.29 5.82
N SER A 457 -8.65 11.20 4.85
CA SER A 457 -9.27 12.49 5.14
C SER A 457 -10.71 12.21 5.57
N ARG A 458 -11.18 12.78 6.69
CA ARG A 458 -12.59 12.75 7.15
C ARG A 458 -13.64 13.15 6.08
N GLY A 459 -13.25 13.33 4.82
CA GLY A 459 -14.11 13.51 3.67
C GLY A 459 -14.56 12.23 2.98
N PHE A 460 -14.01 11.03 3.24
CA PHE A 460 -14.46 9.78 2.59
C PHE A 460 -14.88 8.68 3.56
N LEU A 461 -15.65 7.73 3.03
CA LEU A 461 -16.22 6.60 3.76
C LEU A 461 -15.29 5.40 3.71
N ARG A 462 -15.07 4.77 4.86
CA ARG A 462 -14.33 3.51 4.99
C ARG A 462 -15.21 2.33 4.60
N ARG A 463 -14.59 1.19 4.31
CA ARG A 463 -15.30 -0.01 3.83
C ARG A 463 -16.42 -0.45 4.78
N HIS A 464 -16.14 -0.55 6.08
CA HIS A 464 -17.14 -0.92 7.10
C HIS A 464 -18.24 0.13 7.25
N GLU A 465 -17.91 1.42 7.13
CA GLU A 465 -18.91 2.51 7.15
C GLU A 465 -19.87 2.41 5.97
N VAL A 466 -19.36 2.12 4.76
CA VAL A 466 -20.22 1.91 3.58
C VAL A 466 -21.21 0.77 3.80
N ILE A 467 -20.79 -0.34 4.42
CA ILE A 467 -21.68 -1.45 4.75
C ILE A 467 -22.72 -1.04 5.79
N ALA A 468 -22.32 -0.34 6.84
CA ALA A 468 -23.25 0.15 7.85
C ALA A 468 -24.29 1.11 7.25
N ILE A 469 -23.84 2.02 6.38
CA ILE A 469 -24.70 2.96 5.66
C ILE A 469 -25.69 2.23 4.76
N ASP A 470 -25.24 1.20 4.01
CA ASP A 470 -26.13 0.41 3.15
C ASP A 470 -27.23 -0.31 3.95
N ARG A 471 -26.88 -0.89 5.11
CA ARG A 471 -27.85 -1.53 6.00
C ARG A 471 -28.85 -0.54 6.58
N ILE A 472 -28.37 0.60 7.06
CA ILE A 472 -29.23 1.68 7.58
C ILE A 472 -30.15 2.21 6.49
N PHE A 473 -29.61 2.48 5.30
CA PHE A 473 -30.36 2.96 4.15
C PHE A 473 -31.46 1.97 3.73
N SER A 474 -31.12 0.69 3.66
CA SER A 474 -32.06 -0.40 3.36
C SER A 474 -33.15 -0.52 4.44
N TYR A 475 -32.79 -0.33 5.70
CA TYR A 475 -33.73 -0.30 6.82
C TYR A 475 -34.72 0.88 6.69
N CYS A 476 -34.22 2.10 6.44
CA CYS A 476 -35.06 3.29 6.20
C CYS A 476 -36.04 3.07 5.04
N ILE A 477 -35.57 2.48 3.92
CA ILE A 477 -36.44 2.13 2.79
C ILE A 477 -37.53 1.13 3.22
N SER A 478 -37.18 0.12 4.02
CA SER A 478 -38.12 -0.92 4.44
C SER A 478 -39.25 -0.39 5.34
N ILE A 479 -38.96 0.61 6.18
CA ILE A 479 -39.95 1.25 7.05
C ILE A 479 -40.67 2.42 6.36
N GLY A 480 -40.12 2.92 5.25
CA GLY A 480 -40.67 4.05 4.49
C GLY A 480 -40.43 5.42 5.12
N SER A 481 -39.40 5.56 5.97
CA SER A 481 -39.03 6.81 6.63
C SER A 481 -37.51 6.88 6.85
N PHE A 482 -36.92 8.07 6.74
CA PHE A 482 -35.51 8.32 7.05
C PHE A 482 -35.30 8.97 8.42
N ASP A 483 -36.39 9.31 9.13
CA ASP A 483 -36.36 9.78 10.52
C ASP A 483 -36.22 8.59 11.48
N ILE A 484 -34.97 8.15 11.67
CA ILE A 484 -34.63 7.03 12.55
C ILE A 484 -33.72 7.47 13.69
N SER A 485 -33.91 6.88 14.87
CA SER A 485 -33.00 7.13 15.99
C SER A 485 -31.68 6.38 15.83
N ARG A 486 -30.64 6.80 16.56
CA ARG A 486 -29.37 6.06 16.64
C ARG A 486 -29.58 4.62 17.13
N ALA A 487 -30.50 4.40 18.06
CA ALA A 487 -30.81 3.07 18.59
C ALA A 487 -31.44 2.17 17.51
N ASP A 488 -32.28 2.72 16.65
CA ASP A 488 -32.85 1.99 15.52
C ASP A 488 -31.78 1.66 14.47
N ALA A 489 -30.86 2.58 14.22
CA ALA A 489 -29.70 2.33 13.36
C ALA A 489 -28.79 1.22 13.90
N GLU A 490 -28.46 1.26 15.20
CA GLU A 490 -27.67 0.20 15.87
C GLU A 490 -28.39 -1.15 15.80
N LYS A 491 -29.72 -1.16 15.94
CA LYS A 491 -30.54 -2.37 15.77
C LYS A 491 -30.51 -2.89 14.34
N ALA A 492 -30.56 -1.99 13.34
CA ALA A 492 -30.51 -2.35 11.92
C ALA A 492 -29.19 -3.01 11.51
N LEU A 493 -28.12 -2.77 12.25
CA LEU A 493 -26.79 -3.33 11.97
C LEU A 493 -26.59 -4.78 12.43
N ASN A 494 -27.55 -5.39 13.13
CA ASN A 494 -27.57 -6.83 13.45
C ASN A 494 -26.23 -7.40 13.98
N GLY A 495 -25.56 -6.68 14.89
CA GLY A 495 -24.32 -7.15 15.53
C GLY A 495 -23.02 -6.75 14.84
N ILE A 496 -23.06 -5.90 13.80
CA ILE A 496 -21.86 -5.21 13.32
C ILE A 496 -21.40 -4.23 14.43
N GLN A 497 -20.37 -4.60 15.17
CA GLN A 497 -19.75 -3.73 16.16
C GLN A 497 -18.96 -2.62 15.46
N MET A 498 -19.51 -1.42 15.47
CA MET A 498 -18.86 -0.23 14.94
C MET A 498 -19.03 0.92 15.92
N ASP A 499 -17.97 1.70 16.09
CA ASP A 499 -18.09 3.00 16.74
C ASP A 499 -18.79 3.96 15.78
N LEU A 500 -20.11 3.97 15.85
CA LEU A 500 -20.95 4.82 15.02
C LEU A 500 -21.01 6.25 15.54
N VAL A 501 -20.43 6.59 16.68
CA VAL A 501 -20.66 7.90 17.30
C VAL A 501 -20.26 9.02 16.33
N ASP A 502 -19.04 8.94 15.81
CA ASP A 502 -18.51 9.97 14.90
C ASP A 502 -19.22 9.93 13.53
N LEU A 503 -19.42 8.74 12.97
CA LEU A 503 -20.11 8.59 11.68
C LEU A 503 -21.56 9.10 11.75
N TRP A 504 -22.26 8.79 12.84
CA TRP A 504 -23.63 9.19 13.12
C TRP A 504 -23.74 10.71 13.22
N MET A 505 -22.96 11.30 14.11
CA MET A 505 -23.04 12.72 14.43
C MET A 505 -22.54 13.60 13.29
N GLU A 506 -21.44 13.23 12.63
CA GLU A 506 -20.82 14.09 11.64
C GLU A 506 -21.42 13.93 10.23
N ARG A 507 -22.00 12.78 9.90
CA ARG A 507 -22.41 12.48 8.51
C ARG A 507 -23.82 11.91 8.37
N LEU A 508 -24.11 10.81 9.06
CA LEU A 508 -25.35 10.05 8.87
C LEU A 508 -26.59 10.85 9.28
N CYS A 509 -26.62 11.43 10.49
CA CYS A 509 -27.77 12.20 10.96
C CYS A 509 -28.07 13.39 10.04
N PRO A 510 -27.11 14.27 9.69
CA PRO A 510 -27.37 15.35 8.75
C PRO A 510 -27.83 14.89 7.35
N ALA A 511 -27.29 13.77 6.86
CA ALA A 511 -27.69 13.25 5.55
C ALA A 511 -29.12 12.68 5.57
N LEU A 512 -29.51 11.98 6.64
CA LEU A 512 -30.86 11.47 6.82
C LEU A 512 -31.89 12.61 6.87
N ASP A 513 -31.60 13.67 7.65
CA ASP A 513 -32.45 14.86 7.73
C ASP A 513 -32.67 15.49 6.35
N LEU A 514 -31.60 15.66 5.57
CA LEU A 514 -31.68 16.22 4.21
C LEU A 514 -32.50 15.36 3.25
N VAL A 515 -32.42 14.03 3.37
CA VAL A 515 -33.22 13.12 2.54
C VAL A 515 -34.69 13.23 2.89
N GLU A 516 -35.03 13.21 4.18
CA GLU A 516 -36.40 13.31 4.68
C GLU A 516 -37.05 14.64 4.25
N GLU A 517 -36.33 15.75 4.37
CA GLU A 517 -36.78 17.06 3.91
C GLU A 517 -37.04 17.12 2.40
N SER A 518 -36.21 16.44 1.60
CA SER A 518 -36.32 16.49 0.14
C SER A 518 -37.60 15.85 -0.38
N ARG A 519 -38.19 14.89 0.34
CA ARG A 519 -39.31 14.02 -0.09
C ARG A 519 -39.12 13.37 -1.47
N THR A 520 -37.91 13.38 -2.01
CA THR A 520 -37.60 12.77 -3.30
C THR A 520 -37.13 11.35 -3.08
N LYS A 521 -37.47 10.45 -4.02
CA LYS A 521 -36.94 9.09 -4.00
C LYS A 521 -35.44 9.14 -4.25
N ILE A 522 -34.65 9.06 -3.20
CA ILE A 522 -33.19 9.02 -3.29
C ILE A 522 -32.70 7.60 -3.61
N SER A 523 -31.66 7.49 -4.43
CA SER A 523 -30.95 6.22 -4.65
C SER A 523 -29.80 6.09 -3.66
N LEU A 524 -29.34 4.86 -3.39
CA LEU A 524 -28.18 4.63 -2.52
C LEU A 524 -26.94 5.43 -2.98
N SER A 525 -26.68 5.52 -4.28
CA SER A 525 -25.60 6.35 -4.84
C SER A 525 -25.75 7.83 -4.49
N GLY A 526 -26.97 8.35 -4.54
CA GLY A 526 -27.28 9.73 -4.16
C GLY A 526 -27.04 9.96 -2.67
N PHE A 527 -27.45 9.01 -1.83
CA PHE A 527 -27.25 9.07 -0.38
C PHE A 527 -25.76 9.00 0.00
N LEU A 528 -25.02 8.07 -0.58
CA LEU A 528 -23.56 7.97 -0.41
C LEU A 528 -22.84 9.25 -0.87
N LYS A 529 -23.32 9.89 -1.95
CA LYS A 529 -22.78 11.16 -2.44
C LYS A 529 -23.08 12.33 -1.50
N GLN A 530 -24.21 12.31 -0.79
CA GLN A 530 -24.51 13.30 0.25
C GLN A 530 -23.62 13.11 1.49
N LEU A 531 -23.42 11.87 1.93
CA LEU A 531 -22.52 11.53 3.04
C LEU A 531 -21.05 11.84 2.75
N CYS A 532 -20.68 11.75 1.47
CA CYS A 532 -19.32 11.97 1.00
C CYS A 532 -19.33 12.91 -0.22
N PRO A 533 -19.51 14.24 -0.03
CA PRO A 533 -19.64 15.19 -1.14
C PRO A 533 -18.45 15.18 -2.10
N LYS A 534 -17.25 14.84 -1.62
CA LYS A 534 -16.03 14.73 -2.42
C LYS A 534 -15.93 13.44 -3.25
N ALA A 535 -16.84 12.47 -3.05
CA ALA A 535 -16.83 11.21 -3.80
C ALA A 535 -17.04 11.45 -5.30
N THR A 536 -16.01 11.21 -6.10
CA THR A 536 -16.16 11.14 -7.57
C THR A 536 -16.98 9.91 -7.97
N GLY A 537 -17.43 9.83 -9.23
CA GLY A 537 -18.15 8.66 -9.73
C GLY A 537 -17.36 7.34 -9.62
N ARG A 538 -16.01 7.41 -9.60
CA ARG A 538 -15.14 6.26 -9.34
C ARG A 538 -15.29 5.74 -7.90
N HIS A 539 -15.28 6.64 -6.92
CA HIS A 539 -15.46 6.28 -5.51
C HIS A 539 -16.82 5.64 -5.25
N LEU A 540 -17.88 6.16 -5.88
CA LEU A 540 -19.21 5.56 -5.75
C LEU A 540 -19.26 4.13 -6.31
N ARG A 541 -18.62 3.86 -7.46
CA ARG A 541 -18.50 2.49 -7.99
C ARG A 541 -17.71 1.58 -7.06
N MET A 542 -16.67 2.10 -6.43
CA MET A 542 -15.89 1.37 -5.43
C MET A 542 -16.74 1.04 -4.19
N PHE A 543 -17.55 1.98 -3.69
CA PHE A 543 -18.50 1.72 -2.60
C PHE A 543 -19.49 0.61 -2.96
N HIS A 544 -20.03 0.62 -4.19
CA HIS A 544 -20.89 -0.46 -4.68
C HIS A 544 -20.17 -1.81 -4.80
N SER A 545 -18.88 -1.82 -5.18
CA SER A 545 -18.07 -3.05 -5.19
C SER A 545 -17.95 -3.63 -3.79
N TRP A 546 -17.69 -2.78 -2.79
CA TRP A 546 -17.57 -3.22 -1.40
C TRP A 546 -18.88 -3.79 -0.85
N ILE A 547 -20.02 -3.20 -1.19
CA ILE A 547 -21.34 -3.75 -0.82
C ILE A 547 -21.51 -5.16 -1.41
N LYS A 548 -21.22 -5.34 -2.70
CA LYS A 548 -21.29 -6.66 -3.36
C LYS A 548 -20.32 -7.67 -2.76
N GLU A 549 -19.09 -7.26 -2.44
CA GLU A 549 -18.11 -8.09 -1.76
C GLU A 549 -18.64 -8.53 -0.38
N TYR A 550 -19.30 -7.64 0.35
CA TYR A 550 -19.91 -7.96 1.64
C TYR A 550 -21.10 -8.91 1.50
N GLU A 551 -21.96 -8.72 0.50
CA GLU A 551 -23.05 -9.66 0.18
C GLU A 551 -22.52 -11.06 -0.16
N GLN A 552 -21.41 -11.14 -0.88
CA GLN A 552 -20.74 -12.41 -1.18
C GLN A 552 -20.20 -13.07 0.11
N LEU A 553 -19.64 -12.29 1.03
CA LEU A 553 -19.20 -12.77 2.33
C LEU A 553 -20.37 -13.36 3.13
N GLU A 554 -21.50 -12.65 3.23
CA GLU A 554 -22.71 -13.14 3.91
C GLU A 554 -23.25 -14.41 3.25
N SER A 555 -23.28 -14.47 1.91
CA SER A 555 -23.67 -15.68 1.18
C SER A 555 -22.75 -16.86 1.51
N LEU A 556 -21.43 -16.63 1.57
CA LEU A 556 -20.45 -17.67 1.87
C LEU A 556 -20.57 -18.15 3.33
N LYS A 557 -20.88 -17.26 4.28
CA LYS A 557 -21.18 -17.62 5.67
C LYS A 557 -22.39 -18.54 5.77
N LEU A 558 -23.46 -18.24 5.04
CA LEU A 558 -24.66 -19.08 4.99
C LEU A 558 -24.37 -20.44 4.35
N GLU A 559 -23.56 -20.48 3.29
CA GLU A 559 -23.13 -21.72 2.64
C GLU A 559 -22.31 -22.60 3.60
N VAL A 560 -21.33 -22.02 4.31
CA VAL A 560 -20.55 -22.72 5.34
C VAL A 560 -21.45 -23.26 6.45
N GLN A 561 -22.42 -22.46 6.93
CA GLN A 561 -23.39 -22.92 7.92
C GLN A 561 -24.25 -24.10 7.42
N ALA A 562 -24.66 -24.07 6.15
CA ALA A 562 -25.39 -25.17 5.53
C ALA A 562 -24.52 -26.44 5.42
N THR A 563 -23.26 -26.31 5.00
CA THR A 563 -22.30 -27.43 4.93
C THR A 563 -22.02 -28.01 6.30
N HIS A 564 -21.91 -27.17 7.35
CA HIS A 564 -21.81 -27.62 8.75
C HIS A 564 -23.03 -28.44 9.18
N GLU A 565 -24.24 -28.03 8.82
CA GLU A 565 -25.46 -28.79 9.11
C GLU A 565 -25.50 -30.13 8.36
N VAL A 566 -25.05 -30.17 7.11
CA VAL A 566 -24.91 -31.41 6.33
C VAL A 566 -23.90 -32.35 7.01
N LEU A 567 -22.70 -31.88 7.33
CA LEU A 567 -21.69 -32.65 8.07
C LEU A 567 -22.23 -33.19 9.40
N ARG A 568 -22.98 -32.36 10.13
CA ARG A 568 -23.62 -32.76 11.40
C ARG A 568 -24.64 -33.89 11.20
N ARG A 569 -25.39 -33.87 10.10
CA ARG A 569 -26.36 -34.94 9.75
C ARG A 569 -25.64 -36.22 9.33
N PHE A 570 -24.61 -36.13 8.47
CA PHE A 570 -23.80 -37.28 8.05
C PHE A 570 -23.03 -37.92 9.21
N GLY A 571 -22.58 -37.10 10.16
CA GLY A 571 -21.88 -37.56 11.36
C GLY A 571 -22.75 -38.31 12.37
N ARG A 572 -24.09 -38.22 12.28
CA ARG A 572 -24.97 -39.02 13.15
C ARG A 572 -24.82 -40.50 12.78
N PRO A 573 -24.76 -41.42 13.76
CA PRO A 573 -24.80 -42.85 13.52
C PRO A 573 -26.21 -43.22 13.04
N ALA A 574 -26.46 -43.00 11.75
CA ALA A 574 -27.66 -43.47 11.09
C ALA A 574 -27.45 -44.93 10.67
N SER A 575 -28.52 -45.72 10.72
CA SER A 575 -28.61 -47.14 10.38
C SER A 575 -28.42 -47.45 8.89
N PHE A 576 -27.69 -46.61 8.16
CA PHE A 576 -27.43 -46.82 6.74
C PHE A 576 -26.31 -47.83 6.56
N SER A 577 -26.61 -48.89 5.81
CA SER A 577 -25.70 -49.96 5.40
C SER A 577 -24.73 -49.54 4.27
N GLN A 578 -24.36 -48.26 4.21
CA GLN A 578 -23.33 -47.81 3.27
C GLN A 578 -21.95 -48.24 3.77
N SER A 579 -21.04 -48.56 2.84
CA SER A 579 -19.66 -48.88 3.17
C SER A 579 -19.03 -47.71 3.93
N GLN A 580 -18.43 -48.02 5.09
CA GLN A 580 -17.77 -47.04 5.97
C GLN A 580 -16.73 -46.21 5.20
N ASP A 581 -16.04 -46.82 4.23
CA ASP A 581 -15.03 -46.15 3.40
C ASP A 581 -15.60 -44.99 2.57
N VAL A 582 -16.80 -45.17 2.01
CA VAL A 582 -17.45 -44.12 1.20
C VAL A 582 -17.85 -42.94 2.10
N LYS A 583 -18.34 -43.24 3.30
CA LYS A 583 -18.69 -42.23 4.29
C LYS A 583 -17.47 -41.41 4.71
N ASP A 584 -16.34 -42.06 4.95
CA ASP A 584 -15.11 -41.41 5.37
C ASP A 584 -14.54 -40.52 4.25
N ILE A 585 -14.58 -40.96 2.99
CA ILE A 585 -14.18 -40.13 1.82
C ILE A 585 -15.09 -38.90 1.68
N ILE A 586 -16.42 -39.06 1.81
CA ILE A 586 -17.35 -37.93 1.73
C ILE A 586 -17.10 -36.92 2.85
N LEU A 587 -16.85 -37.41 4.08
CA LEU A 587 -16.52 -36.55 5.21
C LEU A 587 -15.23 -35.77 4.97
N GLU A 588 -14.16 -36.43 4.47
CA GLU A 588 -12.89 -35.76 4.17
C GLU A 588 -13.05 -34.67 3.11
N VAL A 589 -13.81 -34.94 2.03
CA VAL A 589 -14.06 -33.96 0.96
C VAL A 589 -14.85 -32.76 1.48
N LEU A 590 -15.91 -33.00 2.26
CA LEU A 590 -16.71 -31.94 2.86
C LEU A 590 -15.89 -31.11 3.86
N GLU A 591 -15.05 -31.73 4.68
CA GLU A 591 -14.18 -31.02 5.63
C GLU A 591 -13.14 -30.16 4.90
N ARG A 592 -12.51 -30.66 3.83
CA ARG A 592 -11.57 -29.89 3.02
C ARG A 592 -12.26 -28.70 2.34
N HIS A 593 -13.45 -28.92 1.77
CA HIS A 593 -14.23 -27.85 1.13
C HIS A 593 -14.60 -26.76 2.15
N LEU A 594 -15.04 -27.17 3.34
CA LEU A 594 -15.42 -26.25 4.40
C LEU A 594 -14.22 -25.42 4.88
N LEU A 595 -13.04 -26.03 5.04
CA LEU A 595 -11.82 -25.32 5.40
C LEU A 595 -11.43 -24.25 4.38
N GLN A 596 -11.53 -24.56 3.07
CA GLN A 596 -11.28 -23.57 2.01
C GLN A 596 -12.26 -22.39 2.06
N GLN A 597 -13.54 -22.67 2.34
CA GLN A 597 -14.55 -21.61 2.47
C GLN A 597 -14.32 -20.76 3.72
N GLU A 598 -13.96 -21.36 4.87
CA GLU A 598 -13.64 -20.65 6.10
C GLU A 598 -12.40 -19.76 5.94
N GLU A 599 -11.35 -20.20 5.24
CA GLU A 599 -10.18 -19.38 4.93
C GLU A 599 -10.56 -18.17 4.07
N LYS A 600 -11.43 -18.37 3.07
CA LYS A 600 -11.95 -17.29 2.24
C LYS A 600 -12.82 -16.31 3.04
N ILE A 601 -13.67 -16.81 3.95
CA ILE A 601 -14.44 -15.97 4.90
C ILE A 601 -13.49 -15.14 5.74
N GLN A 602 -12.49 -15.75 6.38
CA GLN A 602 -11.53 -15.04 7.23
C GLN A 602 -10.77 -13.98 6.45
N HIS A 603 -10.36 -14.28 5.22
CA HIS A 603 -9.71 -13.31 4.34
C HIS A 603 -10.63 -12.10 4.08
N MET A 604 -11.89 -12.35 3.71
CA MET A 604 -12.86 -11.29 3.46
C MET A 604 -13.21 -10.51 4.74
N GLU A 605 -13.40 -11.17 5.88
CA GLU A 605 -13.68 -10.51 7.17
C GLU A 605 -12.57 -9.54 7.59
N ARG A 606 -11.30 -9.88 7.32
CA ARG A 606 -10.17 -8.98 7.57
C ARG A 606 -10.26 -7.69 6.74
N LEU A 607 -10.90 -7.73 5.56
CA LEU A 607 -11.11 -6.55 4.72
C LEU A 607 -12.20 -5.62 5.28
N PHE A 608 -13.15 -6.14 6.06
CA PHE A 608 -14.28 -5.40 6.62
C PHE A 608 -14.15 -5.09 8.11
N SER A 609 -13.18 -5.68 8.81
CA SER A 609 -13.00 -5.45 10.25
C SER A 609 -12.50 -4.02 10.50
N PRO A 610 -13.17 -3.22 11.36
CA PRO A 610 -12.61 -1.98 11.85
C PRO A 610 -11.36 -2.33 12.67
N ARG A 611 -10.18 -2.16 12.08
CA ARG A 611 -8.91 -2.38 12.80
C ARG A 611 -8.81 -1.35 13.92
N LEU A 612 -9.27 -1.72 15.12
CA LEU A 612 -8.81 -1.09 16.34
C LEU A 612 -7.33 -1.48 16.46
N LEU A 613 -6.45 -0.49 16.26
CA LEU A 613 -5.01 -0.59 16.40
C LEU A 613 -4.65 -1.43 17.64
N GLY A 614 -4.15 -2.65 17.43
CA GLY A 614 -3.52 -3.47 18.48
C GLY A 614 -4.29 -4.65 19.06
N ALA A 615 -5.56 -4.91 18.70
CA ALA A 615 -6.29 -6.07 19.21
C ALA A 615 -6.57 -7.09 18.09
N THR A 616 -5.70 -8.09 17.95
CA THR A 616 -6.04 -9.31 17.21
C THR A 616 -7.03 -10.11 18.04
N VAL A 617 -8.33 -9.84 17.90
CA VAL A 617 -9.34 -10.78 18.39
C VAL A 617 -9.11 -12.08 17.61
N PRO A 618 -8.79 -13.21 18.27
CA PRO A 618 -8.66 -14.48 17.59
C PRO A 618 -9.99 -14.76 16.89
N SER A 619 -9.99 -14.76 15.56
CA SER A 619 -11.17 -15.15 14.79
C SER A 619 -11.49 -16.59 15.20
N GLU A 620 -12.65 -16.80 15.82
CA GLU A 620 -13.11 -18.12 16.22
C GLU A 620 -13.22 -18.98 14.94
N ARG A 621 -12.25 -19.86 14.72
CA ARG A 621 -12.36 -20.87 13.66
C ARG A 621 -13.60 -21.71 13.96
N LEU A 622 -14.54 -21.71 13.02
CA LEU A 622 -15.79 -22.48 13.10
C LEU A 622 -15.50 -23.99 13.06
N LEU A 623 -14.45 -24.42 12.34
CA LEU A 623 -13.85 -25.75 12.51
C LEU A 623 -12.65 -25.73 13.44
N LYS A 624 -12.81 -26.39 14.59
CA LYS A 624 -11.70 -26.88 15.39
C LYS A 624 -10.85 -27.85 14.55
N CYS A 625 -9.60 -27.50 14.24
CA CYS A 625 -8.69 -28.39 13.51
C CYS A 625 -8.43 -29.66 14.35
N HIS A 626 -8.19 -30.82 13.73
CA HIS A 626 -7.70 -31.97 14.50
C HIS A 626 -6.32 -31.66 15.07
N VAL A 627 -6.10 -32.00 16.34
CA VAL A 627 -4.76 -31.96 16.94
C VAL A 627 -3.86 -32.89 16.12
N SER A 628 -2.67 -32.43 15.73
CA SER A 628 -1.73 -33.30 15.01
C SER A 628 -1.31 -34.48 15.91
N LYS A 629 -0.98 -35.64 15.32
CA LYS A 629 -0.49 -36.80 16.11
C LYS A 629 0.69 -36.42 17.02
N GLN A 630 1.60 -35.59 16.53
CA GLN A 630 2.75 -35.10 17.28
C GLN A 630 2.30 -34.23 18.46
N GLN A 631 1.41 -33.26 18.24
CA GLN A 631 0.93 -32.38 19.29
C GLN A 631 0.10 -33.14 20.34
N TRP A 632 -0.69 -34.13 19.93
CA TRP A 632 -1.43 -35.01 20.82
C TRP A 632 -0.49 -35.87 21.67
N GLN A 633 0.59 -36.39 21.08
CA GLN A 633 1.64 -37.11 21.81
C GLN A 633 2.37 -36.20 22.80
N THR A 634 2.67 -34.96 22.42
CA THR A 634 3.28 -33.96 23.32
C THR A 634 2.37 -33.68 24.52
N TRP A 635 1.07 -33.51 24.29
CA TRP A 635 0.09 -33.30 25.37
C TRP A 635 -0.04 -34.52 26.28
N ASN A 636 0.01 -35.73 25.73
CA ASN A 636 0.00 -36.95 26.54
C ASN A 636 1.28 -37.09 27.38
N ARG A 637 2.46 -36.83 26.80
CA ARG A 637 3.73 -36.85 27.56
C ARG A 637 3.78 -35.80 28.66
N THR A 638 3.23 -34.61 28.38
CA THR A 638 3.05 -33.54 29.37
C THR A 638 2.22 -34.02 30.56
N LEU A 639 1.12 -34.73 30.28
CA LEU A 639 0.25 -35.32 31.30
C LEU A 639 0.95 -36.43 32.09
N ASP A 640 1.70 -37.30 31.42
CA ASP A 640 2.47 -38.37 32.06
C ASP A 640 3.50 -37.79 33.05
N LEU A 641 4.15 -36.67 32.70
CA LEU A 641 5.09 -35.98 33.59
C LEU A 641 4.40 -35.33 34.79
N LEU A 642 3.17 -34.83 34.61
CA LEU A 642 2.37 -34.26 35.70
C LEU A 642 1.85 -35.33 36.67
N GLU A 643 1.58 -36.55 36.20
CA GLU A 643 1.11 -37.66 37.06
C GLU A 643 2.21 -38.25 37.96
N VAL A 644 3.49 -38.12 37.59
CA VAL A 644 4.64 -38.72 38.31
C VAL A 644 5.11 -37.85 39.51
N GLU A 645 4.39 -36.78 39.85
CA GLU A 645 4.74 -35.80 40.91
C GLU A 645 6.12 -35.13 40.75
N ASP A 646 6.76 -35.24 39.58
CA ASP A 646 8.09 -34.68 39.33
C ASP A 646 7.97 -33.29 38.67
N GLN A 647 7.57 -32.30 39.48
CA GLN A 647 7.38 -30.92 39.04
C GLN A 647 8.64 -30.29 38.43
N GLU A 648 9.82 -30.73 38.86
CA GLU A 648 11.11 -30.21 38.38
C GLU A 648 11.42 -30.72 36.96
N LYS A 649 11.11 -31.98 36.67
CA LYS A 649 11.16 -32.51 35.29
C LYS A 649 10.12 -31.88 34.39
N PHE A 650 8.94 -31.55 34.91
CA PHE A 650 7.92 -30.88 34.13
C PHE A 650 8.41 -29.50 33.66
N GLN A 651 8.91 -28.69 34.61
CA GLN A 651 9.45 -27.34 34.36
C GLN A 651 10.61 -27.29 33.37
N THR A 652 11.44 -28.34 33.34
CA THR A 652 12.61 -28.40 32.46
C THR A 652 12.33 -29.07 31.11
N SER A 653 11.14 -29.63 30.89
CA SER A 653 10.83 -30.46 29.73
C SER A 653 10.78 -29.73 28.38
N GLY A 654 10.51 -28.42 28.37
CA GLY A 654 10.38 -27.62 27.15
C GLY A 654 9.25 -28.07 26.20
N LEU A 655 8.35 -28.95 26.65
CA LEU A 655 7.29 -29.53 25.81
C LEU A 655 6.14 -28.57 25.54
N LEU A 656 5.97 -27.54 26.37
CA LEU A 656 4.95 -26.51 26.24
C LEU A 656 5.58 -25.10 26.40
N PRO A 657 4.99 -24.07 25.78
CA PRO A 657 5.34 -22.68 26.08
C PRO A 657 5.20 -22.37 27.58
N LEU A 658 6.09 -21.53 28.09
CA LEU A 658 6.24 -21.22 29.51
C LEU A 658 4.94 -20.67 30.13
N GLU A 659 4.15 -19.93 29.35
CA GLU A 659 2.87 -19.36 29.74
C GLU A 659 1.81 -20.45 29.98
N VAL A 660 1.77 -21.47 29.13
CA VAL A 660 0.87 -22.62 29.28
C VAL A 660 1.31 -23.45 30.48
N HIS A 661 2.62 -23.56 30.69
CA HIS A 661 3.23 -24.29 31.79
C HIS A 661 2.83 -23.73 33.16
N GLU A 662 2.91 -22.41 33.35
CA GLU A 662 2.47 -21.76 34.59
C GLU A 662 0.97 -21.91 34.85
N LEU A 663 0.17 -21.80 33.79
CA LEU A 663 -1.29 -21.89 33.86
C LEU A 663 -1.71 -23.31 34.30
N LEU A 664 -1.03 -24.32 33.79
CA LEU A 664 -1.21 -25.71 34.18
C LEU A 664 -0.85 -25.97 35.64
N LEU A 665 0.34 -25.54 36.08
CA LEU A 665 0.74 -25.71 37.47
C LEU A 665 -0.25 -25.03 38.44
N ARG A 666 -0.74 -23.84 38.09
CA ARG A 666 -1.79 -23.17 38.87
C ARG A 666 -3.09 -23.96 38.91
N ALA A 667 -3.52 -24.54 37.79
CA ALA A 667 -4.74 -25.34 37.74
C ALA A 667 -4.62 -26.63 38.58
N VAL A 668 -3.48 -27.32 38.51
CA VAL A 668 -3.23 -28.56 39.27
C VAL A 668 -3.12 -28.28 40.78
N VAL A 669 -2.39 -27.25 41.17
CA VAL A 669 -2.19 -26.88 42.59
C VAL A 669 -3.48 -26.39 43.24
N LYS A 670 -4.30 -25.63 42.50
CA LYS A 670 -5.50 -24.99 43.07
C LYS A 670 -6.63 -25.97 43.37
N ASP A 671 -6.74 -27.03 42.58
CA ASP A 671 -7.93 -27.88 42.57
C ASP A 671 -7.79 -29.18 43.39
N SER A 672 -6.59 -29.56 43.87
CA SER A 672 -6.36 -30.79 44.67
C SER A 672 -6.99 -32.06 44.07
N TYR A 673 -7.27 -32.05 42.76
CA TYR A 673 -7.95 -33.14 42.07
C TYR A 673 -6.92 -34.07 41.44
N SER A 674 -7.13 -35.38 41.58
CA SER A 674 -6.54 -36.36 40.68
C SER A 674 -6.83 -35.94 39.24
N LEU A 675 -5.77 -35.65 38.50
CA LEU A 675 -5.82 -35.04 37.17
C LEU A 675 -6.52 -36.01 36.21
N ASN A 676 -7.82 -35.84 35.99
CA ASN A 676 -8.55 -36.70 35.06
C ASN A 676 -8.08 -36.39 33.65
N ARG A 677 -7.20 -37.25 33.12
CA ARG A 677 -6.56 -37.14 31.80
C ARG A 677 -7.54 -36.76 30.69
N ALA A 678 -8.75 -37.34 30.69
CA ALA A 678 -9.78 -37.06 29.69
C ALA A 678 -10.36 -35.64 29.80
N ARG A 679 -10.61 -35.15 31.02
CA ARG A 679 -11.05 -33.76 31.22
C ARG A 679 -9.98 -32.76 30.80
N PHE A 680 -8.72 -33.07 31.09
CA PHE A 680 -7.60 -32.19 30.74
C PHE A 680 -7.39 -32.10 29.23
N LEU A 681 -7.36 -33.24 28.52
CA LEU A 681 -7.26 -33.24 27.06
C LEU A 681 -8.45 -32.53 26.42
N LYS A 682 -9.65 -32.65 27.00
CA LYS A 682 -10.83 -31.88 26.58
C LYS A 682 -10.64 -30.37 26.78
N PHE A 683 -10.10 -29.95 27.93
CA PHE A 683 -9.78 -28.55 28.19
C PHE A 683 -8.74 -28.00 27.20
N PHE A 684 -7.70 -28.76 26.86
CA PHE A 684 -6.71 -28.37 25.85
C PHE A 684 -7.34 -28.21 24.46
N CYS A 685 -8.20 -29.15 24.07
CA CYS A 685 -8.99 -29.02 22.85
C CYS A 685 -9.91 -27.79 22.84
N GLU A 686 -10.40 -27.34 24.01
CA GLU A 686 -11.20 -26.12 24.14
C GLU A 686 -10.34 -24.86 24.05
N VAL A 687 -9.25 -24.78 24.82
CA VAL A 687 -8.33 -23.63 24.87
C VAL A 687 -7.65 -23.39 23.52
N PHE A 688 -7.16 -24.45 22.88
CA PHE A 688 -6.49 -24.34 21.58
C PHE A 688 -7.45 -24.39 20.40
N ASN A 689 -8.76 -24.44 20.66
CA ASN A 689 -9.81 -24.53 19.63
C ASN A 689 -9.55 -25.64 18.59
N VAL A 690 -9.29 -26.87 19.07
CA VAL A 690 -8.96 -28.06 18.25
C VAL A 690 -9.79 -29.29 18.66
N ARG A 691 -9.98 -30.25 17.75
CA ARG A 691 -10.68 -31.52 18.00
C ARG A 691 -9.69 -32.57 18.50
N PRO A 692 -10.10 -33.43 19.45
CA PRO A 692 -9.26 -34.55 19.87
C PRO A 692 -8.96 -35.48 18.69
N LEU A 693 -7.82 -36.16 18.77
CA LEU A 693 -7.51 -37.27 17.86
C LEU A 693 -8.47 -38.42 18.21
N LYS A 694 -9.19 -38.97 17.22
CA LYS A 694 -10.10 -40.11 17.42
C LYS A 694 -9.34 -41.37 17.79
#